data_AF-A0A6G4WHK5-F1
#
_entry.id   AF-A0A6G4WHK5-F1
#
_cell.length_a   1.000
_cell.length_b   1.000
_cell.length_c   1.000
_cell.angle_alpha   90.00
_cell.angle_beta   90.00
_cell.angle_gamma   90.00
#
_symmetry.space_group_name_H-M   'P 1'
#
loop_
_entity.id
_entity.type
_entity.pdbx_description
1 polymer ?
#
loop_
_entity_poly.entity_id
_entity_poly.type
_entity_poly.pdbx_seq_one_letter_code
_entity_poly.pdbx_strand_id
1 'polypeptide(L)'
;MHGLLEELDACRDAAAQARTPEEGQELADRFVKAGLTVLDHYASLPPAVARSILSDDEARQYRDVVLDAADQCNQLAADTIDALERGRMRAAIVLHRIPRSNTPPDQMRRVVSSVAKHHVACMEWWEKKARRCEWTRSACAATVNIPSTTAEMRRRDEATLRLHTGWALYTKVMQLQSRVALAEVEIEPLASTFEAAVRETLIGENGRVRLLGTFIGDVFPAFISTYDAVLRREGRPLDAEHCAVLEGVMERLSEFGLALHDMLAKLGDDRTGAGLPLELLGQTVDDAWITAHDVMRLLALQPKTPAIIATPADAGAAITANTAGKAAMAEGTAARRKGKGKSKPAAGAGASAAGQPAPQVAANDGDTAPAAKVLVRSDLGTKKLVSANEAHASASAAAAHLAIWQAPPSMQALTPLLKRLDELLRFDLAGQQRTVSQARQMKPEDADHVVGTVVDRLQAQAAEMQACLDALEEPRRRGLLTPAQVREVHDKSVRLTVMLSEARGLAKALNEGKVTVAIDCMKTYAFPSQKYLEHLREAKELTPADRPRALKGEPGALFEIRLQPKALRNGAMPNPMWVHIHTKRPVHAGQLATLDDAAFAACHVKSNEQRGHNRQWQDARAAIGHENVVIHRGKLTPAFCKSLLTAGLSGHPRHPLAEAEHRSTQAARPGDVVGTSQ
;
A
#
# COMPACT_ATOMS: atom_id res chain seq x y z
N MET A 1 31.92 -31.04 8.43
CA MET A 1 33.11 -30.30 7.95
C MET A 1 34.01 -31.12 7.03
N HIS A 2 34.53 -32.30 7.41
CA HIS A 2 35.51 -33.03 6.57
C HIS A 2 35.03 -33.26 5.13
N GLY A 3 33.81 -33.75 4.93
CA GLY A 3 33.23 -33.91 3.60
C GLY A 3 33.00 -32.60 2.82
N LEU A 4 32.84 -31.45 3.50
CA LEU A 4 32.74 -30.14 2.83
C LEU A 4 34.10 -29.65 2.32
N LEU A 5 35.18 -29.93 3.06
CA LEU A 5 36.54 -29.63 2.64
C LEU A 5 36.98 -30.52 1.48
N GLU A 6 36.63 -31.81 1.52
CA GLU A 6 36.84 -32.74 0.39
C GLU A 6 36.11 -32.27 -0.88
N GLU A 7 34.85 -31.84 -0.75
CA GLU A 7 34.07 -31.30 -1.87
C GLU A 7 34.71 -30.00 -2.43
N LEU A 8 35.19 -29.12 -1.55
CA LEU A 8 35.88 -27.89 -1.94
C LEU A 8 37.17 -28.18 -2.72
N ASP A 9 37.99 -29.11 -2.25
CA ASP A 9 39.23 -29.53 -2.91
C ASP A 9 38.93 -30.18 -4.27
N ALA A 10 37.92 -31.05 -4.35
CA ALA A 10 37.48 -31.65 -5.60
C ALA A 10 37.00 -30.58 -6.61
N CYS A 11 36.26 -29.56 -6.15
CA CYS A 11 35.86 -28.44 -7.00
C CYS A 11 37.06 -27.62 -7.49
N ARG A 12 38.06 -27.39 -6.64
CA ARG A 12 39.30 -26.68 -6.99
C ARG A 12 40.06 -27.41 -8.09
N ASP A 13 40.25 -28.71 -7.91
CA ASP A 13 41.00 -29.55 -8.85
C ASP A 13 40.27 -29.67 -10.19
N ALA A 14 38.94 -29.73 -10.17
CA ALA A 14 38.13 -29.69 -11.39
C ALA A 14 38.28 -28.35 -12.13
N ALA A 15 38.19 -27.22 -11.41
CA ALA A 15 38.36 -25.89 -12.02
C ALA A 15 39.74 -25.70 -12.67
N ALA A 16 40.80 -26.27 -12.09
CA ALA A 16 42.15 -26.24 -12.67
C ALA A 16 42.29 -27.07 -13.95
N GLN A 17 41.37 -28.01 -14.22
CA GLN A 17 41.38 -28.89 -15.39
C GLN A 17 40.43 -28.45 -16.51
N ALA A 18 39.79 -27.29 -16.38
CA ALA A 18 38.86 -26.77 -17.37
C ALA A 18 39.51 -26.64 -18.77
N ARG A 19 38.80 -27.08 -19.80
CA ARG A 19 39.30 -27.09 -21.19
C ARG A 19 38.81 -25.92 -22.01
N THR A 20 37.69 -25.31 -21.62
CA THR A 20 37.14 -24.11 -22.26
C THR A 20 36.88 -23.01 -21.25
N PRO A 21 36.83 -21.73 -21.68
CA PRO A 21 36.47 -20.62 -20.80
C PRO A 21 35.09 -20.78 -20.17
N GLU A 22 34.11 -21.30 -20.89
CA GLU A 22 32.75 -21.52 -20.39
C GLU A 22 32.71 -22.60 -19.30
N GLU A 23 33.40 -23.73 -19.53
CA GLU A 23 33.57 -24.79 -18.53
C GLU A 23 34.32 -24.28 -17.30
N GLY A 24 35.38 -23.49 -17.51
CA GLY A 24 36.14 -22.85 -16.44
C GLY A 24 35.29 -21.92 -15.59
N GLN A 25 34.38 -21.15 -16.20
CA GLN A 25 33.46 -20.29 -15.46
C GLN A 25 32.49 -21.09 -14.58
N GLU A 26 31.90 -22.16 -15.11
CA GLU A 26 30.97 -23.01 -14.34
C GLU A 26 31.66 -23.72 -13.18
N LEU A 27 32.86 -24.25 -13.41
CA LEU A 27 33.63 -24.94 -12.37
C LEU A 27 34.11 -23.96 -11.30
N ALA A 28 34.53 -22.75 -11.68
CA ALA A 28 34.85 -21.69 -10.73
C ALA A 28 33.62 -21.26 -9.90
N ASP A 29 32.43 -21.13 -10.51
CA ASP A 29 31.19 -20.84 -9.77
C ASP A 29 30.85 -21.94 -8.76
N ARG A 30 31.07 -23.23 -9.10
CA ARG A 30 30.91 -24.35 -8.15
C ARG A 30 31.91 -24.26 -7.01
N PHE A 31 33.18 -23.96 -7.30
CA PHE A 31 34.20 -23.77 -6.28
C PHE A 31 33.85 -22.63 -5.31
N VAL A 32 33.42 -21.47 -5.83
CA VAL A 32 32.98 -20.33 -5.02
C VAL A 32 31.81 -20.70 -4.11
N LYS A 33 30.82 -21.45 -4.64
CA LYS A 33 29.67 -21.91 -3.87
C LYS A 33 30.05 -22.93 -2.77
N ALA A 34 30.94 -23.88 -3.08
CA ALA A 34 31.45 -24.83 -2.10
C ALA A 34 32.21 -24.11 -0.97
N GLY A 35 33.03 -23.12 -1.34
CA GLY A 35 33.78 -22.32 -0.38
C GLY A 35 32.88 -21.48 0.54
N LEU A 36 31.81 -20.88 -0.02
CA LEU A 36 30.77 -20.24 0.79
C LEU A 36 30.14 -21.22 1.78
N THR A 37 29.79 -22.43 1.33
CA THR A 37 29.15 -23.44 2.19
C THR A 37 30.03 -23.81 3.38
N VAL A 38 31.34 -23.93 3.15
CA VAL A 38 32.35 -24.12 4.20
C VAL A 38 32.34 -22.95 5.20
N LEU A 39 32.36 -21.71 4.72
CA LEU A 39 32.41 -20.51 5.56
C LEU A 39 31.10 -20.28 6.33
N ASP A 40 29.94 -20.54 5.72
CA ASP A 40 28.64 -20.46 6.38
C ASP A 40 28.51 -21.52 7.48
N HIS A 41 28.95 -22.75 7.20
CA HIS A 41 28.99 -23.80 8.21
C HIS A 41 29.90 -23.40 9.38
N TYR A 42 31.09 -22.89 9.09
CA TYR A 42 32.01 -22.37 10.10
C TYR A 42 31.36 -21.27 10.96
N ALA A 43 30.73 -20.27 10.34
CA ALA A 43 30.07 -19.16 11.02
C ALA A 43 28.85 -19.58 11.87
N SER A 44 28.20 -20.70 11.51
CA SER A 44 27.04 -21.23 12.24
C SER A 44 27.40 -21.96 13.54
N LEU A 45 28.67 -22.36 13.71
CA LEU A 45 29.11 -23.14 14.87
C LEU A 45 29.45 -22.24 16.07
N PRO A 46 29.32 -22.75 17.32
CA PRO A 46 29.85 -22.06 18.48
C PRO A 46 31.36 -21.77 18.31
N PRO A 47 31.88 -20.59 18.70
CA PRO A 47 33.25 -20.19 18.38
C PRO A 47 34.33 -21.20 18.82
N ALA A 48 34.16 -21.83 19.98
CA ALA A 48 35.10 -22.86 20.45
C ALA A 48 35.09 -24.13 19.58
N VAL A 49 33.93 -24.52 19.06
CA VAL A 49 33.78 -25.68 18.17
C VAL A 49 34.32 -25.34 16.78
N ALA A 50 33.99 -24.17 16.25
CA ALA A 50 34.51 -23.69 14.97
C ALA A 50 36.05 -23.71 14.94
N ARG A 51 36.68 -23.15 15.99
CA ARG A 51 38.15 -23.11 16.15
C ARG A 51 38.81 -24.47 16.32
N SER A 52 38.09 -25.47 16.83
CA SER A 52 38.62 -26.83 16.94
C SER A 52 38.72 -27.55 15.60
N ILE A 53 38.01 -27.03 14.59
CA ILE A 53 37.91 -27.63 13.26
C ILE A 53 38.74 -26.85 12.24
N LEU A 54 38.68 -25.52 12.28
CA LEU A 54 39.38 -24.62 11.39
C LEU A 54 39.81 -23.38 12.20
N SER A 55 41.07 -22.96 12.11
CA SER A 55 41.49 -21.76 12.83
C SER A 55 40.88 -20.48 12.22
N ASP A 56 40.77 -19.43 13.03
CA ASP A 56 40.27 -18.11 12.61
C ASP A 56 41.06 -17.55 11.40
N ASP A 57 42.37 -17.83 11.32
CA ASP A 57 43.24 -17.38 10.22
C ASP A 57 43.08 -18.22 8.95
N GLU A 58 42.93 -19.54 9.08
CA GLU A 58 42.62 -20.41 7.95
C GLU A 58 41.24 -20.06 7.35
N ALA A 59 40.25 -19.74 8.18
CA ALA A 59 38.94 -19.28 7.71
C ALA A 59 39.02 -17.98 6.89
N ARG A 60 39.86 -17.02 7.29
CA ARG A 60 40.14 -15.81 6.49
C ARG A 60 40.86 -16.15 5.19
N GLN A 61 41.83 -17.05 5.23
CA GLN A 61 42.54 -17.50 4.03
C GLN A 61 41.59 -18.17 3.03
N TYR A 62 40.67 -19.03 3.51
CA TYR A 62 39.66 -19.65 2.66
C TYR A 62 38.73 -18.62 2.02
N ARG A 63 38.30 -17.59 2.77
CA ARG A 63 37.58 -16.46 2.18
C ARG A 63 38.39 -15.85 1.04
N ASP A 64 39.64 -15.47 1.28
CA ASP A 64 40.45 -14.77 0.27
C ASP A 64 40.62 -15.62 -1.00
N VAL A 65 40.82 -16.95 -0.86
CA VAL A 65 40.87 -17.88 -2.01
C VAL A 65 39.55 -17.93 -2.78
N VAL A 66 38.40 -17.90 -2.09
CA VAL A 66 37.08 -17.87 -2.73
C VAL A 66 36.87 -16.55 -3.49
N LEU A 67 37.32 -15.43 -2.93
CA LEU A 67 37.25 -14.12 -3.59
C LEU A 67 38.13 -14.08 -4.84
N ASP A 68 39.37 -14.57 -4.74
CA ASP A 68 40.30 -14.63 -5.88
C ASP A 68 39.75 -15.49 -7.02
N ALA A 69 39.16 -16.64 -6.71
CA ALA A 69 38.55 -17.51 -7.71
C ALA A 69 37.34 -16.84 -8.40
N ALA A 70 36.53 -16.09 -7.64
CA ALA A 70 35.43 -15.34 -8.21
C ALA A 70 35.90 -14.21 -9.14
N ASP A 71 37.00 -13.54 -8.79
CA ASP A 71 37.59 -12.49 -9.61
C ASP A 71 38.24 -13.04 -10.89
N GLN A 72 38.91 -14.20 -10.82
CA GLN A 72 39.39 -14.92 -12.00
C GLN A 72 38.22 -15.32 -12.92
N CYS A 73 37.11 -15.80 -12.35
CA CYS A 73 35.91 -16.11 -13.13
C CYS A 73 35.31 -14.87 -13.80
N ASN A 74 35.32 -13.72 -13.10
CA ASN A 74 34.90 -12.43 -13.67
C ASN A 74 35.81 -11.99 -14.84
N GLN A 75 37.12 -12.23 -14.75
CA GLN A 75 38.07 -11.91 -15.82
C GLN A 75 37.84 -12.80 -17.05
N LEU A 76 37.68 -14.11 -16.86
CA LEU A 76 37.37 -15.05 -17.94
C LEU A 76 36.05 -14.72 -18.65
N ALA A 77 35.09 -14.11 -17.95
CA ALA A 77 33.79 -13.76 -18.48
C ALA A 77 33.72 -12.36 -19.14
N ALA A 78 34.80 -11.57 -19.07
CA ALA A 78 34.82 -10.19 -19.57
C ALA A 78 34.57 -10.12 -21.09
N ASP A 79 35.25 -10.95 -21.89
CA ASP A 79 35.08 -10.96 -23.34
C ASP A 79 33.67 -11.44 -23.75
N THR A 80 33.10 -12.36 -22.97
CA THR A 80 31.74 -12.88 -23.19
C THR A 80 30.71 -11.77 -23.07
N ILE A 81 30.72 -11.00 -21.98
CA ILE A 81 29.74 -9.91 -21.81
C ILE A 81 29.92 -8.82 -22.85
N ASP A 82 31.16 -8.47 -23.19
CA ASP A 82 31.48 -7.52 -24.24
C ASP A 82 30.89 -7.94 -25.59
N ALA A 83 30.97 -9.22 -25.93
CA ALA A 83 30.36 -9.76 -27.14
C ALA A 83 28.82 -9.73 -27.09
N LEU A 84 28.23 -10.08 -25.96
CA LEU A 84 26.78 -10.07 -25.74
C LEU A 84 26.21 -8.65 -25.84
N GLU A 85 26.82 -7.67 -25.17
CA GLU A 85 26.41 -6.26 -25.20
C GLU A 85 26.52 -5.66 -26.62
N ARG A 86 27.60 -5.99 -27.35
CA ARG A 86 27.72 -5.62 -28.77
C ARG A 86 26.62 -6.25 -29.62
N GLY A 87 26.25 -7.50 -29.36
CA GLY A 87 25.14 -8.19 -30.00
C GLY A 87 23.80 -7.50 -29.74
N ARG A 88 23.51 -7.22 -28.47
CA ARG A 88 22.32 -6.49 -28.00
C ARG A 88 22.19 -5.13 -28.66
N MET A 89 23.27 -4.34 -28.66
CA MET A 89 23.28 -3.00 -29.28
C MET A 89 23.02 -3.05 -30.79
N ARG A 90 23.66 -3.98 -31.52
CA ARG A 90 23.41 -4.16 -32.95
C ARG A 90 21.97 -4.55 -33.24
N ALA A 91 21.39 -5.46 -32.45
CA ALA A 91 20.01 -5.90 -32.60
C ALA A 91 19.01 -4.75 -32.33
N ALA A 92 19.25 -3.94 -31.30
CA ALA A 92 18.44 -2.76 -31.00
C ALA A 92 18.49 -1.72 -32.13
N ILE A 93 19.66 -1.49 -32.74
CA ILE A 93 19.80 -0.59 -33.90
C ILE A 93 18.97 -1.09 -35.09
N VAL A 94 18.96 -2.41 -35.34
CA VAL A 94 18.13 -2.99 -36.41
C VAL A 94 16.65 -2.75 -36.16
N LEU A 95 16.18 -2.96 -34.91
CA LEU A 95 14.79 -2.70 -34.53
C LEU A 95 14.39 -1.23 -34.74
N HIS A 96 15.25 -0.29 -34.34
CA HIS A 96 14.99 1.14 -34.50
C HIS A 96 14.90 1.61 -35.96
N ARG A 97 15.54 0.91 -36.89
CA ARG A 97 15.50 1.25 -38.33
C ARG A 97 14.25 0.76 -39.04
N ILE A 98 13.43 -0.08 -38.41
CA ILE A 98 12.23 -0.63 -39.02
C ILE A 98 11.05 0.35 -38.85
N PRO A 99 10.38 0.78 -39.94
CA PRO A 99 9.27 1.72 -39.84
C PRO A 99 8.07 1.11 -39.10
N ARG A 100 7.74 1.68 -37.93
CA ARG A 100 6.63 1.20 -37.07
C ARG A 100 5.25 1.33 -37.73
N SER A 101 5.03 2.35 -38.56
CA SER A 101 3.73 2.62 -39.21
C SER A 101 3.39 1.70 -40.39
N ASN A 102 4.40 1.07 -41.01
CA ASN A 102 4.24 0.34 -42.27
C ASN A 102 4.54 -1.16 -42.13
N THR A 103 4.87 -1.63 -40.93
CA THR A 103 5.20 -3.04 -40.67
C THR A 103 3.97 -3.76 -40.10
N PRO A 104 3.50 -4.86 -40.74
CA PRO A 104 2.40 -5.65 -40.19
C PRO A 104 2.70 -6.14 -38.76
N PRO A 105 1.72 -6.17 -37.85
CA PRO A 105 1.91 -6.55 -36.45
C PRO A 105 2.63 -7.89 -36.24
N ASP A 106 2.30 -8.92 -37.04
CA ASP A 106 2.93 -10.24 -36.94
C ASP A 106 4.40 -10.23 -37.36
N GLN A 107 4.76 -9.40 -38.34
CA GLN A 107 6.14 -9.23 -38.75
C GLN A 107 6.92 -8.48 -37.67
N MET A 108 6.33 -7.45 -37.06
CA MET A 108 6.94 -6.73 -35.93
C MET A 108 7.17 -7.66 -34.73
N ARG A 109 6.19 -8.50 -34.37
CA ARG A 109 6.33 -9.49 -33.28
C ARG A 109 7.51 -10.45 -33.53
N ARG A 110 7.71 -10.92 -34.76
CA ARG A 110 8.86 -11.77 -35.12
C ARG A 110 10.20 -11.06 -34.97
N VAL A 111 10.28 -9.80 -35.40
CA VAL A 111 11.49 -8.98 -35.24
C VAL A 111 11.78 -8.75 -33.76
N VAL A 112 10.78 -8.32 -32.99
CA VAL A 112 10.87 -8.12 -31.54
C VAL A 112 11.37 -9.39 -30.85
N SER A 113 10.77 -10.54 -31.14
CA SER A 113 11.21 -11.84 -30.58
C SER A 113 12.67 -12.17 -30.93
N SER A 114 13.13 -11.85 -32.15
CA SER A 114 14.54 -12.06 -32.53
C SER A 114 15.49 -11.13 -31.78
N VAL A 115 15.09 -9.88 -31.51
CA VAL A 115 15.91 -8.89 -30.78
C VAL A 115 15.91 -9.19 -29.29
N ALA A 116 14.77 -9.59 -28.73
CA ALA A 116 14.59 -9.99 -27.34
C ALA A 116 15.59 -11.10 -26.94
N LYS A 117 15.89 -12.07 -27.83
CA LYS A 117 16.92 -13.10 -27.59
C LYS A 117 18.28 -12.54 -27.20
N HIS A 118 18.71 -11.43 -27.79
CA HIS A 118 19.98 -10.80 -27.44
C HIS A 118 19.92 -10.09 -26.08
N HIS A 119 18.75 -9.54 -25.72
CA HIS A 119 18.52 -8.95 -24.41
C HIS A 119 18.45 -10.01 -23.30
N VAL A 120 17.76 -11.13 -23.55
CA VAL A 120 17.70 -12.30 -22.64
C VAL A 120 19.11 -12.82 -22.37
N ALA A 121 19.94 -13.03 -23.39
CA ALA A 121 21.30 -13.52 -23.20
C ALA A 121 22.16 -12.57 -22.33
N CYS A 122 22.01 -11.24 -22.48
CA CYS A 122 22.68 -10.28 -21.60
C CYS A 122 22.14 -10.35 -20.17
N MET A 123 20.82 -10.41 -20.01
CA MET A 123 20.16 -10.48 -18.70
C MET A 123 20.58 -11.75 -17.93
N GLU A 124 20.57 -12.92 -18.57
CA GLU A 124 20.98 -14.20 -17.97
C GLU A 124 22.45 -14.17 -17.54
N TRP A 125 23.32 -13.54 -18.34
CA TRP A 125 24.72 -13.37 -17.97
C TRP A 125 24.87 -12.48 -16.73
N TRP A 126 24.16 -11.34 -16.68
CA TRP A 126 24.16 -10.45 -15.52
C TRP A 126 23.59 -11.14 -14.27
N GLU A 127 22.56 -11.95 -14.41
CA GLU A 127 22.01 -12.75 -13.31
C GLU A 127 23.03 -13.75 -12.75
N LYS A 128 23.72 -14.49 -13.63
CA LYS A 128 24.79 -15.43 -13.23
C LYS A 128 25.89 -14.70 -12.46
N LYS A 129 26.31 -13.53 -12.95
CA LYS A 129 27.32 -12.70 -12.28
C LYS A 129 26.83 -12.12 -10.94
N ALA A 130 25.59 -11.64 -10.87
CA ALA A 130 24.99 -11.13 -9.64
C ALA A 130 24.95 -12.22 -8.55
N ARG A 131 24.62 -13.46 -8.94
CA ARG A 131 24.64 -14.62 -8.04
C ARG A 131 26.04 -14.92 -7.49
N ARG A 132 27.06 -14.90 -8.35
CA ARG A 132 28.47 -15.04 -7.91
C ARG A 132 28.87 -13.93 -6.94
N CYS A 133 28.55 -12.67 -7.24
CA CYS A 133 28.84 -11.54 -6.36
C CYS A 133 28.09 -11.63 -5.02
N GLU A 134 26.89 -12.20 -5.00
CA GLU A 134 26.14 -12.47 -3.78
C GLU A 134 26.83 -13.55 -2.91
N TRP A 135 27.40 -14.59 -3.54
CA TRP A 135 28.19 -15.60 -2.83
C TRP A 135 29.47 -15.03 -2.22
N THR A 136 30.22 -14.22 -2.97
CA THR A 136 31.45 -13.58 -2.45
C THR A 136 31.16 -12.61 -1.32
N ARG A 137 30.08 -11.83 -1.44
CA ARG A 137 29.59 -10.96 -0.37
C ARG A 137 29.22 -11.76 0.89
N SER A 138 28.56 -12.90 0.72
CA SER A 138 28.17 -13.78 1.83
C SER A 138 29.39 -14.41 2.51
N ALA A 139 30.41 -14.82 1.74
CA ALA A 139 31.68 -15.32 2.28
C ALA A 139 32.41 -14.24 3.11
N CYS A 140 32.37 -12.98 2.69
CA CYS A 140 32.89 -11.87 3.48
C CYS A 140 32.08 -11.66 4.77
N ALA A 141 30.75 -11.74 4.70
CA ALA A 141 29.87 -11.57 5.86
C ALA A 141 30.04 -12.70 6.90
N ALA A 142 30.25 -13.94 6.46
CA ALA A 142 30.48 -15.08 7.34
C ALA A 142 31.76 -14.95 8.19
N THR A 143 32.75 -14.20 7.68
CA THR A 143 34.06 -14.06 8.32
C THR A 143 34.29 -12.72 9.01
N VAL A 144 33.42 -11.72 8.82
CA VAL A 144 33.60 -10.37 9.39
C VAL A 144 33.62 -10.34 10.92
N ASN A 145 32.95 -11.30 11.56
CA ASN A 145 32.86 -11.40 13.02
C ASN A 145 34.02 -12.18 13.66
N ILE A 146 34.93 -12.73 12.86
CA ILE A 146 36.11 -13.42 13.37
C ILE A 146 36.99 -12.39 14.10
N PRO A 147 37.33 -12.58 15.39
CA PRO A 147 38.10 -11.60 16.16
C PRO A 147 39.41 -11.22 15.47
N SER A 148 39.58 -9.94 15.15
CA SER A 148 40.81 -9.41 14.57
C SER A 148 41.85 -9.18 15.69
N THR A 149 43.06 -9.71 15.51
CA THR A 149 44.17 -9.51 16.45
C THR A 149 44.76 -8.10 16.37
N THR A 150 44.55 -7.39 15.25
CA THR A 150 44.99 -6.01 15.03
C THR A 150 43.87 -5.12 14.47
N ALA A 151 43.99 -3.80 14.68
CA ALA A 151 43.08 -2.81 14.10
C ALA A 151 43.24 -2.65 12.58
N GLU A 152 44.38 -3.07 12.02
CA GLU A 152 44.61 -3.09 10.58
C GLU A 152 43.86 -4.23 9.91
N MET A 153 43.90 -5.43 10.49
CA MET A 153 43.11 -6.58 10.03
C MET A 153 41.61 -6.28 10.04
N ARG A 154 41.09 -5.67 11.12
CA ARG A 154 39.68 -5.27 11.18
C ARG A 154 39.29 -4.32 10.06
N ARG A 155 40.12 -3.29 9.81
CA ARG A 155 39.89 -2.33 8.72
C ARG A 155 39.92 -2.99 7.35
N ARG A 156 40.81 -3.96 7.14
CA ARG A 156 40.88 -4.75 5.90
C ARG A 156 39.62 -5.59 5.71
N ASP A 157 39.20 -6.34 6.73
CA ASP A 157 37.99 -7.17 6.69
C ASP A 157 36.73 -6.33 6.41
N GLU A 158 36.58 -5.17 7.07
CA GLU A 158 35.49 -4.22 6.83
C GLU A 158 35.53 -3.61 5.43
N ALA A 159 36.73 -3.34 4.89
CA ALA A 159 36.91 -2.82 3.53
C ALA A 159 36.55 -3.87 2.47
N THR A 160 37.00 -5.11 2.64
CA THR A 160 36.66 -6.25 1.78
C THR A 160 35.15 -6.48 1.77
N LEU A 161 34.48 -6.49 2.93
CA LEU A 161 33.03 -6.63 2.99
C LEU A 161 32.30 -5.49 2.26
N ARG A 162 32.76 -4.24 2.42
CA ARG A 162 32.20 -3.09 1.69
C ARG A 162 32.39 -3.20 0.18
N LEU A 163 33.59 -3.58 -0.26
CA LEU A 163 33.91 -3.76 -1.68
C LEU A 163 32.99 -4.81 -2.34
N HIS A 164 32.87 -6.00 -1.74
CA HIS A 164 32.05 -7.06 -2.31
C HIS A 164 30.54 -6.80 -2.15
N THR A 165 30.12 -6.02 -1.14
CA THR A 165 28.75 -5.48 -1.09
C THR A 165 28.49 -4.50 -2.22
N GLY A 166 29.46 -3.64 -2.54
CA GLY A 166 29.41 -2.76 -3.71
C GLY A 166 29.29 -3.53 -5.03
N TRP A 167 30.09 -4.59 -5.22
CA TRP A 167 30.03 -5.43 -6.42
C TRP A 167 28.69 -6.15 -6.58
N ALA A 168 28.14 -6.71 -5.50
CA ALA A 168 26.82 -7.34 -5.52
C ALA A 168 25.72 -6.32 -5.87
N LEU A 169 25.75 -5.13 -5.28
CA LEU A 169 24.82 -4.06 -5.60
C LEU A 169 24.93 -3.64 -7.08
N TYR A 170 26.14 -3.38 -7.56
CA TYR A 170 26.37 -2.96 -8.94
C TYR A 170 25.84 -3.99 -9.95
N THR A 171 26.15 -5.26 -9.74
CA THR A 171 25.73 -6.33 -10.66
C THR A 171 24.21 -6.53 -10.67
N LYS A 172 23.53 -6.35 -9.54
CA LYS A 172 22.05 -6.34 -9.48
C LYS A 172 21.43 -5.12 -10.16
N VAL A 173 22.04 -3.94 -10.06
CA VAL A 173 21.59 -2.78 -10.84
C VAL A 173 21.75 -3.03 -12.34
N MET A 174 22.84 -3.66 -12.79
CA MET A 174 23.03 -4.03 -14.20
C MET A 174 22.02 -5.10 -14.67
N GLN A 175 21.69 -6.06 -13.82
CA GLN A 175 20.64 -7.05 -14.06
C GLN A 175 19.27 -6.38 -14.21
N LEU A 176 18.90 -5.51 -13.27
CA LEU A 176 17.65 -4.74 -13.31
C LEU A 176 17.59 -3.87 -14.57
N GLN A 177 18.66 -3.18 -14.93
CA GLN A 177 18.73 -2.40 -16.16
C GLN A 177 18.55 -3.26 -17.42
N SER A 178 19.16 -4.45 -17.46
CA SER A 178 19.00 -5.38 -18.58
C SER A 178 17.56 -5.90 -18.70
N ARG A 179 16.90 -6.16 -17.57
CA ARG A 179 15.50 -6.58 -17.51
C ARG A 179 14.55 -5.48 -17.97
N VAL A 180 14.76 -4.26 -17.49
CA VAL A 180 14.03 -3.06 -17.94
C VAL A 180 14.18 -2.88 -19.46
N ALA A 181 15.40 -3.01 -19.99
CA ALA A 181 15.66 -2.89 -21.42
C ALA A 181 14.99 -4.01 -22.24
N LEU A 182 14.90 -5.25 -21.71
CA LEU A 182 14.15 -6.34 -22.35
C LEU A 182 12.65 -6.00 -22.40
N ALA A 183 12.08 -5.52 -21.30
CA ALA A 183 10.67 -5.15 -21.23
C ALA A 183 10.34 -3.99 -22.20
N GLU A 184 11.21 -2.98 -22.31
CA GLU A 184 11.06 -1.91 -23.31
C GLU A 184 11.02 -2.45 -24.74
N VAL A 185 11.90 -3.40 -25.08
CA VAL A 185 11.95 -4.03 -26.41
C VAL A 185 10.70 -4.85 -26.72
N GLU A 186 10.13 -5.53 -25.72
CA GLU A 186 8.93 -6.34 -25.91
C GLU A 186 7.64 -5.51 -25.98
N ILE A 187 7.62 -4.32 -25.36
CA ILE A 187 6.42 -3.49 -25.22
C ILE A 187 6.38 -2.36 -26.25
N GLU A 188 7.42 -1.51 -26.34
CA GLU A 188 7.36 -0.25 -27.10
C GLU A 188 7.10 -0.43 -28.60
N PRO A 189 7.72 -1.40 -29.31
CA PRO A 189 7.47 -1.59 -30.75
C PRO A 189 6.06 -2.09 -31.05
N LEU A 190 5.38 -2.69 -30.06
CA LEU A 190 4.04 -3.25 -30.17
C LEU A 190 2.97 -2.31 -29.59
N ALA A 191 3.33 -1.11 -29.14
CA ALA A 191 2.45 -0.17 -28.47
C ALA A 191 1.15 0.14 -29.26
N SER A 192 1.22 0.22 -30.59
CA SER A 192 0.05 0.47 -31.45
C SER A 192 -0.92 -0.71 -31.54
N THR A 193 -0.48 -1.91 -31.17
CA THR A 193 -1.29 -3.14 -31.20
C THR A 193 -2.10 -3.35 -29.92
N PHE A 194 -1.79 -2.62 -28.85
CA PHE A 194 -2.52 -2.71 -27.59
C PHE A 194 -3.82 -1.92 -27.64
N GLU A 195 -4.82 -2.39 -26.88
CA GLU A 195 -6.06 -1.66 -26.65
C GLU A 195 -5.78 -0.26 -26.10
N ALA A 196 -6.65 0.72 -26.40
CA ALA A 196 -6.43 2.11 -26.03
C ALA A 196 -6.22 2.30 -24.52
N ALA A 197 -7.03 1.64 -23.69
CA ALA A 197 -6.92 1.72 -22.23
C ALA A 197 -5.58 1.16 -21.69
N VAL A 198 -5.10 0.07 -22.28
CA VAL A 198 -3.80 -0.55 -21.96
C VAL A 198 -2.66 0.36 -22.37
N ARG A 199 -2.75 0.92 -23.57
CA ARG A 199 -1.76 1.85 -24.11
C ARG A 199 -1.69 3.14 -23.29
N GLU A 200 -2.82 3.72 -22.90
CA GLU A 200 -2.86 4.93 -22.05
C GLU A 200 -2.22 4.69 -20.67
N THR A 201 -2.38 3.49 -20.12
CA THR A 201 -1.79 3.08 -18.84
C THR A 201 -0.28 2.87 -18.96
N LEU A 202 0.19 2.16 -20.00
CA LEU A 202 1.59 1.76 -20.15
C LEU A 202 2.48 2.83 -20.79
N ILE A 203 1.97 3.52 -21.81
CA ILE A 203 2.76 4.35 -22.72
C ILE A 203 2.57 5.83 -22.39
N GLY A 204 3.68 6.55 -22.29
CA GLY A 204 3.73 7.98 -22.07
C GLY A 204 3.50 8.76 -23.35
N GLU A 205 3.30 10.08 -23.22
CA GLU A 205 3.15 10.99 -24.37
C GLU A 205 4.38 10.97 -25.30
N ASN A 206 5.54 10.60 -24.77
CA ASN A 206 6.80 10.43 -25.50
C ASN A 206 6.91 9.08 -26.24
N GLY A 207 5.87 8.24 -26.22
CA GLY A 207 5.84 6.93 -26.87
C GLY A 207 6.68 5.85 -26.19
N ARG A 208 7.18 6.10 -24.96
CA ARG A 208 7.95 5.14 -24.15
C ARG A 208 7.10 4.55 -23.03
N VAL A 209 7.53 3.43 -22.45
CA VAL A 209 6.87 2.90 -21.26
C VAL A 209 7.11 3.85 -20.08
N ARG A 210 6.03 4.40 -19.50
CA ARG A 210 6.07 5.55 -18.56
C ARG A 210 7.06 5.36 -17.41
N LEU A 211 6.96 4.23 -16.71
CA LEU A 211 7.75 3.96 -15.50
C LEU A 211 9.16 3.46 -15.83
N LEU A 212 9.31 2.62 -16.85
CA LEU A 212 10.61 2.06 -17.25
C LEU A 212 11.56 3.16 -17.74
N GLY A 213 11.04 4.12 -18.53
CA GLY A 213 11.83 5.26 -18.98
C GLY A 213 12.31 6.16 -17.84
N THR A 214 11.57 6.22 -16.73
CA THR A 214 11.95 6.99 -15.53
C THR A 214 13.13 6.33 -14.82
N PHE A 215 13.12 5.00 -14.68
CA PHE A 215 14.25 4.26 -14.13
C PHE A 215 15.53 4.50 -14.95
N ILE A 216 15.46 4.39 -16.28
CA ILE A 216 16.62 4.59 -17.17
C ILE A 216 17.11 6.03 -17.19
N GLY A 217 16.20 7.00 -17.11
CA GLY A 217 16.53 8.43 -17.20
C GLY A 217 17.07 9.05 -15.92
N ASP A 218 16.74 8.50 -14.75
CA ASP A 218 17.00 9.14 -13.45
C ASP A 218 17.77 8.22 -12.49
N VAL A 219 17.20 7.06 -12.16
CA VAL A 219 17.74 6.14 -11.14
C VAL A 219 19.07 5.53 -11.56
N PHE A 220 19.12 4.97 -12.77
CA PHE A 220 20.31 4.28 -13.27
C PHE A 220 21.53 5.24 -13.42
N PRO A 221 21.40 6.43 -14.03
CA PRO A 221 22.50 7.40 -14.09
C PRO A 221 22.98 7.88 -12.71
N ALA A 222 22.06 8.08 -11.77
CA ALA A 222 22.41 8.45 -10.39
C ALA A 222 23.25 7.38 -9.72
N PHE A 223 22.85 6.11 -9.83
CA PHE A 223 23.65 5.00 -9.31
C PHE A 223 25.04 4.93 -9.95
N ILE A 224 25.12 5.00 -11.30
CA ILE A 224 26.38 4.93 -12.04
C ILE A 224 27.33 6.07 -11.64
N SER A 225 26.82 7.25 -11.24
CA SER A 225 27.66 8.34 -10.76
C SER A 225 28.50 7.98 -9.52
N THR A 226 28.08 6.98 -8.75
CA THR A 226 28.78 6.49 -7.55
C THR A 226 29.77 5.36 -7.84
N TYR A 227 29.83 4.88 -9.09
CA TYR A 227 30.59 3.70 -9.50
C TYR A 227 32.05 3.71 -9.03
N ASP A 228 32.77 4.81 -9.27
CA ASP A 228 34.18 4.91 -8.90
C ASP A 228 34.37 4.85 -7.38
N ALA A 229 33.50 5.49 -6.62
CA ALA A 229 33.56 5.49 -5.17
C ALA A 229 33.23 4.11 -4.57
N VAL A 230 32.22 3.43 -5.13
CA VAL A 230 31.74 2.13 -4.66
C VAL A 230 32.70 1.00 -5.03
N LEU A 231 33.25 0.99 -6.25
CA LEU A 231 33.98 -0.16 -6.77
C LEU A 231 35.49 0.04 -6.95
N ARG A 232 35.96 1.26 -7.22
CA ARG A 232 37.38 1.50 -7.55
C ARG A 232 38.24 1.96 -6.38
N ARG A 233 37.64 2.23 -5.23
CA ARG A 233 38.35 2.67 -4.02
C ARG A 233 38.64 1.55 -3.03
N GLU A 234 38.70 0.29 -3.49
CA GLU A 234 39.08 -0.88 -2.68
C GLU A 234 38.27 -1.01 -1.38
N GLY A 235 36.98 -0.66 -1.45
CA GLY A 235 36.12 -0.66 -0.28
C GLY A 235 36.53 0.36 0.78
N ARG A 236 37.04 1.54 0.42
CA ARG A 236 37.16 2.69 1.33
C ARG A 236 35.79 3.27 1.69
N PRO A 237 35.65 3.96 2.85
CA PRO A 237 34.38 4.56 3.22
C PRO A 237 33.92 5.56 2.17
N LEU A 238 32.61 5.56 1.90
CA LEU A 238 31.97 6.56 1.08
C LEU A 238 31.92 7.88 1.83
N ASP A 239 32.10 8.98 1.10
CA ASP A 239 31.85 10.31 1.65
C ASP A 239 30.34 10.60 1.70
N ALA A 240 29.98 11.68 2.39
CA ALA A 240 28.58 12.05 2.58
C ALA A 240 27.84 12.34 1.25
N GLU A 241 28.53 12.79 0.21
CA GLU A 241 27.92 13.06 -1.10
C GLU A 241 27.52 11.74 -1.77
N HIS A 242 28.42 10.76 -1.81
CA HIS A 242 28.11 9.45 -2.38
C HIS A 242 27.05 8.70 -1.57
N CYS A 243 27.05 8.82 -0.23
CA CYS A 243 25.99 8.26 0.60
C CYS A 243 24.62 8.86 0.28
N ALA A 244 24.52 10.19 0.16
CA ALA A 244 23.27 10.87 -0.16
C ALA A 244 22.73 10.49 -1.55
N VAL A 245 23.61 10.34 -2.55
CA VAL A 245 23.20 9.86 -3.88
C VAL A 245 22.62 8.44 -3.80
N LEU A 246 23.28 7.53 -3.06
CA LEU A 246 22.80 6.16 -2.88
C LEU A 246 21.47 6.13 -2.10
N GLU A 247 21.29 6.94 -1.07
CA GLU A 247 20.01 7.08 -0.36
C GLU A 247 18.88 7.48 -1.30
N GLY A 248 19.11 8.48 -2.16
CA GLY A 248 18.12 8.87 -3.17
C GLY A 248 17.84 7.74 -4.19
N VAL A 249 18.87 7.01 -4.62
CA VAL A 249 18.71 5.86 -5.52
C VAL A 249 17.83 4.78 -4.87
N MET A 250 18.04 4.48 -3.59
CA MET A 250 17.20 3.53 -2.83
C MET A 250 15.74 3.96 -2.79
N GLU A 251 15.46 5.24 -2.49
CA GLU A 251 14.10 5.79 -2.46
C GLU A 251 13.42 5.63 -3.81
N ARG A 252 14.07 6.07 -4.89
CA ARG A 252 13.50 6.00 -6.23
C ARG A 252 13.34 4.58 -6.76
N LEU A 253 14.23 3.65 -6.41
CA LEU A 253 14.04 2.22 -6.70
C LEU A 253 12.78 1.68 -6.01
N SER A 254 12.52 2.11 -4.78
CA SER A 254 11.35 1.69 -4.01
C SER A 254 10.05 2.27 -4.59
N GLU A 255 10.05 3.56 -4.93
CA GLU A 255 8.94 4.23 -5.63
C GLU A 255 8.68 3.62 -7.00
N PHE A 256 9.73 3.34 -7.78
CA PHE A 256 9.65 2.69 -9.07
C PHE A 256 9.00 1.30 -8.96
N GLY A 257 9.46 0.48 -8.00
CA GLY A 257 8.89 -0.85 -7.76
C GLY A 257 7.40 -0.78 -7.37
N LEU A 258 7.03 0.14 -6.46
CA LEU A 258 5.64 0.33 -6.04
C LEU A 258 4.75 0.79 -7.21
N ALA A 259 5.17 1.82 -7.95
CA ALA A 259 4.41 2.34 -9.07
C ALA A 259 4.22 1.29 -10.17
N LEU A 260 5.25 0.47 -10.43
CA LEU A 260 5.18 -0.61 -11.41
C LEU A 260 4.28 -1.75 -10.92
N HIS A 261 4.29 -2.06 -9.63
CA HIS A 261 3.37 -3.03 -9.02
C HIS A 261 1.90 -2.58 -9.16
N ASP A 262 1.58 -1.33 -8.82
CA ASP A 262 0.23 -0.77 -8.94
C ASP A 262 -0.25 -0.75 -10.40
N MET A 263 0.67 -0.48 -11.33
CA MET A 263 0.40 -0.59 -12.76
C MET A 263 0.07 -2.03 -13.16
N LEU A 264 0.83 -3.02 -12.68
CA LEU A 264 0.56 -4.43 -12.96
C LEU A 264 -0.78 -4.90 -12.40
N ALA A 265 -1.15 -4.46 -11.20
CA ALA A 265 -2.45 -4.77 -10.61
C ALA A 265 -3.60 -4.28 -11.51
N LYS A 266 -3.47 -3.10 -12.12
CA LYS A 266 -4.46 -2.56 -13.07
C LYS A 266 -4.52 -3.31 -14.41
N LEU A 267 -3.40 -3.92 -14.82
CA LEU A 267 -3.29 -4.67 -16.08
C LEU A 267 -3.69 -6.15 -15.95
N GLY A 268 -3.79 -6.66 -14.71
CA GLY A 268 -4.06 -8.06 -14.40
C GLY A 268 -5.51 -8.51 -14.46
N ASP A 269 -6.49 -7.63 -14.68
CA ASP A 269 -7.89 -8.02 -14.88
C ASP A 269 -8.09 -8.76 -16.22
N ASP A 270 -8.77 -9.91 -16.19
CA ASP A 270 -8.78 -11.06 -17.13
C ASP A 270 -8.99 -10.79 -18.65
N ARG A 271 -9.17 -9.54 -19.09
CA ARG A 271 -9.34 -9.20 -20.51
C ARG A 271 -8.31 -8.22 -21.07
N THR A 272 -7.53 -7.54 -20.23
CA THR A 272 -6.70 -6.40 -20.67
C THR A 272 -5.20 -6.72 -20.87
N GLY A 273 -4.72 -7.88 -20.40
CA GLY A 273 -3.29 -8.22 -20.38
C GLY A 273 -2.76 -9.07 -21.55
N ALA A 274 -3.58 -9.44 -22.52
CA ALA A 274 -3.20 -10.40 -23.56
C ALA A 274 -2.03 -9.91 -24.43
N GLY A 275 -0.88 -10.61 -24.34
CA GLY A 275 0.32 -10.31 -25.12
C GLY A 275 1.30 -9.32 -24.49
N LEU A 276 1.13 -8.98 -23.20
CA LEU A 276 2.12 -8.23 -22.41
C LEU A 276 3.04 -9.18 -21.62
N PRO A 277 4.32 -8.81 -21.40
CA PRO A 277 5.25 -9.61 -20.62
C PRO A 277 5.07 -9.36 -19.10
N LEU A 278 3.89 -9.71 -18.57
CA LEU A 278 3.53 -9.42 -17.17
C LEU A 278 4.47 -10.09 -16.16
N GLU A 279 4.94 -11.31 -16.44
CA GLU A 279 5.90 -12.01 -15.59
C GLU A 279 7.24 -11.26 -15.52
N LEU A 280 7.75 -10.79 -16.66
CA LEU A 280 8.99 -10.01 -16.73
C LEU A 280 8.89 -8.69 -15.95
N LEU A 281 7.75 -8.01 -16.05
CA LEU A 281 7.48 -6.79 -15.30
C LEU A 281 7.34 -7.08 -13.80
N GLY A 282 6.70 -8.17 -13.41
CA GLY A 282 6.62 -8.63 -12.01
C GLY A 282 8.02 -8.89 -11.43
N GLN A 283 8.86 -9.61 -12.16
CA GLN A 283 10.26 -9.81 -11.78
C GLN A 283 11.06 -8.50 -11.71
N THR A 284 10.71 -7.50 -12.52
CA THR A 284 11.35 -6.17 -12.47
C THR A 284 11.00 -5.42 -11.17
N VAL A 285 9.77 -5.57 -10.67
CA VAL A 285 9.35 -5.04 -9.37
C VAL A 285 10.19 -5.68 -8.25
N ASP A 286 10.30 -7.01 -8.25
CA ASP A 286 11.06 -7.73 -7.23
C ASP A 286 12.53 -7.30 -7.22
N ASP A 287 13.18 -7.23 -8.38
CA ASP A 287 14.57 -6.79 -8.50
C ASP A 287 14.77 -5.34 -8.03
N ALA A 288 13.82 -4.44 -8.30
CA ALA A 288 13.90 -3.07 -7.84
C ALA A 288 13.93 -2.99 -6.31
N TRP A 289 13.05 -3.74 -5.63
CA TRP A 289 13.02 -3.82 -4.17
C TRP A 289 14.25 -4.51 -3.58
N ILE A 290 14.71 -5.61 -4.18
CA ILE A 290 15.94 -6.30 -3.77
C ILE A 290 17.13 -5.36 -3.88
N THR A 291 17.23 -4.62 -4.99
CA THR A 291 18.34 -3.70 -5.24
C THR A 291 18.30 -2.52 -4.26
N ALA A 292 17.13 -1.96 -3.96
CA ALA A 292 16.99 -0.93 -2.92
C ALA A 292 17.49 -1.43 -1.56
N HIS A 293 17.17 -2.66 -1.19
CA HIS A 293 17.66 -3.28 0.05
C HIS A 293 19.20 -3.44 0.06
N ASP A 294 19.82 -3.77 -1.08
CA ASP A 294 21.28 -3.87 -1.17
C ASP A 294 21.97 -2.51 -1.07
N VAL A 295 21.34 -1.44 -1.56
CA VAL A 295 21.82 -0.07 -1.32
C VAL A 295 21.87 0.22 0.19
N MET A 296 20.80 -0.11 0.93
CA MET A 296 20.78 0.03 2.39
C MET A 296 21.89 -0.78 3.06
N ARG A 297 22.11 -2.01 2.60
CA ARG A 297 23.16 -2.88 3.16
C ARG A 297 24.54 -2.25 2.97
N LEU A 298 24.82 -1.64 1.82
CA LEU A 298 26.08 -0.93 1.59
C LEU A 298 26.22 0.33 2.47
N LEU A 299 25.14 1.08 2.65
CA LEU A 299 25.12 2.27 3.51
C LEU A 299 25.32 1.91 5.00
N ALA A 300 24.74 0.81 5.46
CA ALA A 300 24.88 0.32 6.84
C ALA A 300 26.32 -0.08 7.20
N LEU A 301 27.14 -0.40 6.20
CA LEU A 301 28.56 -0.73 6.39
C LEU A 301 29.45 0.51 6.50
N GLN A 302 28.93 1.72 6.25
CA GLN A 302 29.73 2.93 6.38
C GLN A 302 30.06 3.22 7.86
N PRO A 303 31.26 3.73 8.16
CA PRO A 303 31.64 4.07 9.54
C PRO A 303 30.66 5.11 10.10
N LYS A 304 30.08 4.82 11.27
CA LYS A 304 29.29 5.80 12.00
C LYS A 304 30.22 6.92 12.43
N THR A 305 30.11 8.09 11.80
CA THR A 305 30.88 9.27 12.19
C THR A 305 30.52 9.59 13.64
N PRO A 306 31.47 9.64 14.60
CA PRO A 306 31.21 10.32 15.85
C PRO A 306 30.88 11.76 15.49
N ALA A 307 29.72 12.27 15.92
CA ALA A 307 29.38 13.67 15.80
C ALA A 307 30.39 14.49 16.62
N ILE A 308 31.53 14.82 16.02
CA ILE A 308 32.40 15.89 16.50
C ILE A 308 31.66 17.16 16.13
N ILE A 309 30.81 17.63 17.04
CA ILE A 309 30.28 18.99 17.02
C ILE A 309 31.49 19.89 17.28
N ALA A 310 32.21 20.24 16.23
CA ALA A 310 33.00 21.46 16.25
C ALA A 310 31.99 22.61 16.21
N THR A 311 31.82 23.28 17.34
CA THR A 311 31.12 24.56 17.43
C THR A 311 31.68 25.51 16.37
N PRO A 312 30.88 26.08 15.46
CA PRO A 312 31.36 27.07 14.52
C PRO A 312 31.67 28.34 15.30
N ALA A 313 32.94 28.63 15.50
CA ALA A 313 33.38 29.98 15.84
C ALA A 313 33.28 30.85 14.59
N ASP A 314 32.43 31.86 14.68
CA ASP A 314 32.39 33.11 13.91
C ASP A 314 32.96 33.09 12.48
N ALA A 315 32.08 32.85 11.51
CA ALA A 315 32.25 33.29 10.14
C ALA A 315 30.94 33.93 9.65
N GLY A 316 30.77 35.23 9.90
CA GLY A 316 29.58 35.93 9.42
C GLY A 316 29.34 37.37 9.87
N ALA A 317 30.39 38.19 10.08
CA ALA A 317 30.21 39.65 10.19
C ALA A 317 31.10 40.36 9.15
N ALA A 318 30.71 40.25 7.88
CA ALA A 318 31.23 41.12 6.83
C ALA A 318 30.44 42.43 6.86
N ILE A 319 30.90 43.40 7.66
CA ILE A 319 30.43 44.78 7.60
C ILE A 319 31.21 45.50 6.50
N THR A 320 30.47 45.97 5.50
CA THR A 320 30.85 46.98 4.53
C THR A 320 31.26 48.27 5.24
N ALA A 321 32.44 48.79 4.94
CA ALA A 321 32.83 50.15 5.33
C ALA A 321 33.29 50.92 4.10
N ASN A 322 32.58 52.00 3.80
CA ASN A 322 33.13 53.11 3.05
C ASN A 322 32.81 54.43 3.78
N THR A 323 33.88 55.19 3.97
CA THR A 323 33.97 56.65 4.10
C THR A 323 34.04 57.29 5.49
N ALA A 324 35.15 58.03 5.63
CA ALA A 324 35.41 59.21 6.44
C ALA A 324 35.82 59.04 7.91
N GLY A 325 37.10 59.33 8.16
CA GLY A 325 37.42 60.46 9.04
C GLY A 325 38.39 60.20 10.19
N LYS A 326 39.62 60.69 9.98
CA LYS A 326 40.54 61.30 10.97
C LYS A 326 41.10 60.47 12.13
N ALA A 327 42.44 60.52 12.18
CA ALA A 327 43.29 60.70 13.36
C ALA A 327 43.31 59.54 14.38
N ALA A 328 44.41 59.20 15.03
CA ALA A 328 45.80 59.59 15.03
C ALA A 328 46.51 58.61 15.97
N MET A 329 47.80 58.33 15.73
CA MET A 329 48.80 57.90 16.73
C MET A 329 48.55 56.57 17.47
N ALA A 330 49.52 55.82 17.96
CA ALA A 330 50.97 55.77 17.85
C ALA A 330 51.38 54.44 18.53
N GLU A 331 52.59 53.97 18.22
CA GLU A 331 53.40 53.03 19.02
C GLU A 331 52.87 51.59 19.17
N GLY A 332 53.65 50.55 18.89
CA GLY A 332 55.07 50.50 18.60
C GLY A 332 55.53 49.05 18.35
N THR A 333 56.60 48.95 17.54
CA THR A 333 57.74 48.01 17.66
C THR A 333 57.42 46.51 17.75
N ALA A 334 57.75 45.65 16.77
CA ALA A 334 59.05 45.22 16.20
C ALA A 334 58.98 43.67 16.22
N ALA A 335 59.48 42.83 15.31
CA ALA A 335 60.65 42.84 14.42
C ALA A 335 60.41 41.81 13.27
N ARG A 336 60.75 42.13 12.01
CA ARG A 336 61.97 41.69 11.27
C ARG A 336 62.01 40.18 10.94
N ARG A 337 61.82 39.71 9.69
CA ARG A 337 62.78 39.58 8.54
C ARG A 337 61.97 39.01 7.35
N LYS A 338 61.96 39.56 6.12
CA LYS A 338 63.01 39.74 5.07
C LYS A 338 63.15 38.53 4.12
N GLY A 339 62.77 38.74 2.85
CA GLY A 339 63.14 37.94 1.66
C GLY A 339 61.99 37.89 0.64
N LYS A 340 61.82 38.81 -0.34
CA LYS A 340 62.63 39.12 -1.55
C LYS A 340 62.59 37.94 -2.54
N GLY A 341 62.16 38.04 -3.81
CA GLY A 341 61.82 39.19 -4.66
C GLY A 341 60.85 38.78 -5.80
N LYS A 342 60.20 39.78 -6.43
CA LYS A 342 60.48 40.34 -7.79
C LYS A 342 60.02 39.40 -8.92
N SER A 343 59.23 39.79 -9.93
CA SER A 343 58.87 41.09 -10.55
C SER A 343 57.74 40.80 -11.57
N LYS A 344 56.60 41.52 -11.63
CA LYS A 344 56.27 42.83 -12.28
C LYS A 344 56.45 42.86 -13.83
N PRO A 345 55.77 43.74 -14.62
CA PRO A 345 54.64 44.65 -14.30
C PRO A 345 53.54 44.83 -15.41
N ALA A 346 52.46 45.56 -15.03
CA ALA A 346 51.71 46.66 -15.70
C ALA A 346 51.20 46.51 -17.16
N ALA A 347 50.15 47.17 -17.65
CA ALA A 347 49.36 48.37 -17.30
C ALA A 347 47.94 48.15 -17.92
N GLY A 348 46.82 48.76 -17.53
CA GLY A 348 46.59 50.09 -16.96
C GLY A 348 45.98 51.01 -18.01
N ALA A 349 44.64 51.16 -18.01
CA ALA A 349 43.82 52.30 -18.47
C ALA A 349 42.35 51.80 -18.52
N GLY A 350 41.40 52.28 -17.73
CA GLY A 350 40.85 53.65 -17.71
C GLY A 350 39.82 53.75 -18.85
N ALA A 351 38.56 54.14 -18.69
CA ALA A 351 37.82 54.76 -17.59
C ALA A 351 36.30 54.67 -17.92
N SER A 352 35.46 54.89 -16.88
CA SER A 352 34.25 55.76 -16.83
C SER A 352 33.32 55.88 -18.07
N ALA A 353 32.00 55.98 -17.97
CA ALA A 353 31.04 56.05 -16.86
C ALA A 353 29.60 56.02 -17.42
N ALA A 354 28.65 55.68 -16.53
CA ALA A 354 27.29 56.17 -16.34
C ALA A 354 26.38 56.58 -17.54
N GLY A 355 25.13 56.12 -17.47
CA GLY A 355 23.96 56.85 -17.95
C GLY A 355 22.82 55.98 -18.48
N GLN A 356 21.72 55.88 -17.72
CA GLN A 356 20.42 55.37 -18.21
C GLN A 356 19.89 56.23 -19.38
N PRO A 357 18.97 55.71 -20.22
CA PRO A 357 17.54 55.87 -19.93
C PRO A 357 16.65 54.68 -20.37
N ALA A 358 15.47 54.58 -19.75
CA ALA A 358 14.29 53.89 -20.30
C ALA A 358 13.45 54.90 -21.13
N PRO A 359 12.29 54.53 -21.73
CA PRO A 359 11.96 53.39 -22.61
C PRO A 359 11.32 53.88 -23.93
N GLN A 360 11.50 53.18 -25.06
CA GLN A 360 10.59 53.30 -26.23
C GLN A 360 10.40 51.96 -26.96
N VAL A 361 9.24 51.87 -27.62
CA VAL A 361 8.44 50.70 -27.97
C VAL A 361 8.64 50.26 -29.43
N ALA A 362 8.45 48.95 -29.66
CA ALA A 362 8.25 48.22 -30.93
C ALA A 362 9.52 47.99 -31.80
N ALA A 363 9.75 46.81 -32.39
CA ALA A 363 8.83 45.77 -32.84
C ALA A 363 9.40 44.36 -32.63
N ASN A 364 8.49 43.38 -32.52
CA ASN A 364 8.79 41.95 -32.55
C ASN A 364 9.48 41.57 -33.86
N ASP A 365 10.61 40.86 -33.74
CA ASP A 365 10.86 39.69 -34.57
C ASP A 365 11.57 38.64 -33.70
N GLY A 366 11.00 37.44 -33.73
CA GLY A 366 11.31 36.36 -32.82
C GLY A 366 12.65 35.72 -33.12
N ASP A 367 13.57 35.85 -32.18
CA ASP A 367 14.57 34.82 -31.93
C ASP A 367 14.73 34.71 -30.41
N THR A 368 14.05 33.72 -29.83
CA THR A 368 14.22 33.42 -28.41
C THR A 368 15.61 32.81 -28.25
N ALA A 369 16.57 33.62 -27.84
CA ALA A 369 17.87 33.15 -27.38
C ALA A 369 17.68 31.98 -26.39
N PRO A 370 18.46 30.90 -26.48
CA PRO A 370 18.26 29.72 -25.64
C PRO A 370 18.39 30.14 -24.18
N ALA A 371 17.32 29.93 -23.41
CA ALA A 371 17.29 30.17 -21.98
C ALA A 371 18.52 29.52 -21.34
N ALA A 372 19.33 30.32 -20.63
CA ALA A 372 20.56 29.87 -20.01
C ALA A 372 20.26 28.67 -19.11
N LYS A 373 20.70 27.48 -19.54
CA LYS A 373 20.56 26.25 -18.77
C LYS A 373 21.49 26.31 -17.58
N VAL A 374 20.95 26.28 -16.37
CA VAL A 374 21.72 26.31 -15.13
C VAL A 374 22.03 24.86 -14.74
N LEU A 375 23.25 24.61 -14.30
CA LEU A 375 23.66 23.32 -13.75
C LEU A 375 23.08 23.22 -12.33
N VAL A 376 22.01 22.46 -12.16
CA VAL A 376 21.32 22.23 -10.88
C VAL A 376 21.63 20.81 -10.41
N ARG A 377 21.79 20.62 -9.11
CA ARG A 377 21.78 19.29 -8.50
C ARG A 377 20.34 18.76 -8.52
N SER A 378 20.12 17.59 -9.10
CA SER A 378 18.84 16.88 -9.01
C SER A 378 18.54 16.52 -7.55
N ASP A 379 17.29 16.11 -7.31
CA ASP A 379 16.86 15.57 -6.02
C ASP A 379 17.69 14.33 -5.60
N LEU A 380 18.41 13.70 -6.54
CA LEU A 380 19.31 12.57 -6.35
C LEU A 380 20.80 12.95 -6.27
N GLY A 381 21.13 14.24 -6.21
CA GLY A 381 22.51 14.74 -6.12
C GLY A 381 23.28 14.79 -7.44
N THR A 382 22.70 14.35 -8.58
CA THR A 382 23.35 14.41 -9.90
C THR A 382 23.28 15.79 -10.53
N LYS A 383 24.32 16.21 -11.26
CA LYS A 383 24.32 17.51 -11.97
C LYS A 383 23.48 17.41 -13.24
N LYS A 384 22.33 18.10 -13.28
CA LYS A 384 21.43 18.22 -14.44
C LYS A 384 21.37 19.65 -14.93
N LEU A 385 21.27 19.85 -16.23
CA LEU A 385 21.01 21.16 -16.82
C LEU A 385 19.49 21.41 -16.84
N VAL A 386 19.01 22.39 -16.08
CA VAL A 386 17.58 22.67 -15.87
C VAL A 386 17.31 24.18 -15.96
N SER A 387 16.04 24.57 -16.15
CA SER A 387 15.65 25.97 -16.22
C SER A 387 15.64 26.63 -14.83
N ALA A 388 15.79 27.95 -14.76
CA ALA A 388 15.92 28.68 -13.49
C ALA A 388 14.68 28.56 -12.57
N ASN A 389 13.50 28.37 -13.14
CA ASN A 389 12.26 28.21 -12.36
C ASN A 389 12.14 26.82 -11.71
N GLU A 390 12.61 25.77 -12.41
CA GLU A 390 12.66 24.40 -11.86
C GLU A 390 13.68 24.30 -10.71
N ALA A 391 14.78 25.07 -10.78
CA ALA A 391 15.82 25.08 -9.74
C ALA A 391 15.31 25.56 -8.36
N HIS A 392 14.37 26.51 -8.34
CA HIS A 392 13.87 27.08 -7.09
C HIS A 392 12.84 26.17 -6.39
N ALA A 393 12.05 25.41 -7.16
CA ALA A 393 11.08 24.46 -6.62
C ALA A 393 11.76 23.23 -5.98
N SER A 394 12.78 22.66 -6.63
CA SER A 394 13.51 21.49 -6.13
C SER A 394 14.28 21.77 -4.83
N ALA A 395 14.90 22.95 -4.71
CA ALA A 395 15.67 23.32 -3.51
C ALA A 395 14.79 23.42 -2.24
N SER A 396 13.54 23.87 -2.38
CA SER A 396 12.61 24.03 -1.27
C SER A 396 12.04 22.68 -0.80
N ALA A 397 11.79 21.75 -1.72
CA ALA A 397 11.36 20.39 -1.41
C ALA A 397 12.47 19.57 -0.72
N ALA A 398 13.71 19.68 -1.20
CA ALA A 398 14.87 18.99 -0.63
C ALA A 398 15.18 19.42 0.81
N ALA A 399 15.05 20.72 1.12
CA ALA A 399 15.27 21.25 2.47
C ALA A 399 14.22 20.79 3.49
N ALA A 400 12.96 20.65 3.07
CA ALA A 400 11.88 20.12 3.91
C ALA A 400 12.03 18.61 4.16
N HIS A 401 12.51 17.84 3.16
CA HIS A 401 12.79 16.41 3.32
C HIS A 401 13.97 16.15 4.27
N LEU A 402 15.09 16.87 4.14
CA LEU A 402 16.28 16.72 4.99
C LEU A 402 16.01 16.91 6.50
N ALA A 403 15.04 17.76 6.87
CA ALA A 403 14.66 18.00 8.26
C ALA A 403 13.96 16.80 8.92
N ILE A 404 13.28 15.95 8.15
CA ILE A 404 12.58 14.74 8.63
C ILE A 404 13.58 13.57 8.85
N TRP A 405 14.79 13.64 8.28
CA TRP A 405 15.79 12.55 8.26
C TRP A 405 16.86 12.60 9.36
N GLN A 406 16.85 13.61 10.24
CA GLN A 406 17.85 13.76 11.31
C GLN A 406 17.59 12.92 12.59
N ALA A 407 16.56 12.06 12.62
CA ALA A 407 16.24 11.23 13.78
C ALA A 407 16.49 9.72 13.51
N PRO A 408 17.26 8.99 14.37
CA PRO A 408 17.57 7.58 14.15
C PRO A 408 16.34 6.68 14.42
N PRO A 409 15.97 5.76 13.51
CA PRO A 409 15.04 4.68 13.81
C PRO A 409 15.71 3.63 14.70
N SER A 410 14.98 3.11 15.69
CA SER A 410 15.49 2.11 16.62
C SER A 410 14.63 0.85 16.62
N MET A 411 15.24 -0.30 16.91
CA MET A 411 14.52 -1.56 17.17
C MET A 411 13.50 -1.40 18.32
N GLN A 412 13.78 -0.54 19.30
CA GLN A 412 12.86 -0.21 20.39
C GLN A 412 11.54 0.42 19.90
N ALA A 413 11.55 1.15 18.78
CA ALA A 413 10.34 1.72 18.18
C ALA A 413 9.59 0.71 17.28
N LEU A 414 10.31 -0.24 16.67
CA LEU A 414 9.74 -1.23 15.75
C LEU A 414 9.08 -2.41 16.45
N THR A 415 9.67 -2.94 17.53
CA THR A 415 9.11 -4.10 18.24
C THR A 415 7.67 -3.88 18.74
N PRO A 416 7.32 -2.73 19.36
CA PRO A 416 5.94 -2.43 19.73
C PRO A 416 5.00 -2.39 18.53
N LEU A 417 5.47 -1.89 17.38
CA LEU A 417 4.69 -1.79 16.15
C LEU A 417 4.39 -3.16 15.54
N LEU A 418 5.37 -4.08 15.53
CA LEU A 418 5.17 -5.46 15.09
C LEU A 418 4.20 -6.22 16.00
N LYS A 419 4.33 -6.03 17.33
CA LYS A 419 3.36 -6.56 18.28
C LYS A 419 1.97 -5.99 18.03
N ARG A 420 1.89 -4.69 17.71
CA ARG A 420 0.62 -4.03 17.42
C ARG A 420 -0.01 -4.58 16.14
N LEU A 421 0.78 -4.83 15.09
CA LEU A 421 0.32 -5.50 13.87
C LEU A 421 -0.35 -6.85 14.18
N ASP A 422 0.28 -7.67 15.03
CA ASP A 422 -0.29 -8.96 15.45
C ASP A 422 -1.59 -8.81 16.25
N GLU A 423 -1.68 -7.79 17.12
CA GLU A 423 -2.89 -7.49 17.88
C GLU A 423 -4.04 -7.03 16.96
N LEU A 424 -3.75 -6.16 16.00
CA LEU A 424 -4.74 -5.64 15.05
C LEU A 424 -5.32 -6.76 14.16
N LEU A 425 -4.50 -7.73 13.76
CA LEU A 425 -4.94 -8.90 12.99
C LEU A 425 -5.86 -9.84 13.77
N ARG A 426 -5.91 -9.74 15.10
CA ARG A 426 -6.82 -10.53 15.96
C ARG A 426 -8.17 -9.85 16.18
N PHE A 427 -8.40 -8.68 15.59
CA PHE A 427 -9.66 -7.97 15.75
C PHE A 427 -10.85 -8.82 15.25
N ASP A 428 -11.80 -9.11 16.15
CA ASP A 428 -12.97 -9.94 15.85
C ASP A 428 -14.04 -9.15 15.07
N LEU A 429 -13.77 -8.94 13.78
CA LEU A 429 -14.69 -8.27 12.87
C LEU A 429 -16.02 -9.03 12.76
N ALA A 430 -15.96 -10.36 12.71
CA ALA A 430 -17.15 -11.21 12.69
C ALA A 430 -17.99 -11.05 13.97
N GLY A 431 -17.34 -10.85 15.12
CA GLY A 431 -17.98 -10.51 16.39
C GLY A 431 -18.77 -9.22 16.32
N GLN A 432 -18.21 -8.18 15.71
CA GLN A 432 -18.93 -6.91 15.52
C GLN A 432 -20.19 -7.10 14.65
N GLN A 433 -20.09 -7.88 13.56
CA GLN A 433 -21.25 -8.21 12.73
C GLN A 433 -22.33 -9.02 13.47
N ARG A 434 -21.91 -9.97 14.33
CA ARG A 434 -22.82 -10.72 15.19
C ARG A 434 -23.53 -9.80 16.18
N THR A 435 -22.82 -8.86 16.80
CA THR A 435 -23.41 -7.88 17.71
C THR A 435 -24.47 -7.03 17.02
N VAL A 436 -24.21 -6.55 15.79
CA VAL A 436 -25.22 -5.82 15.00
C VAL A 436 -26.43 -6.71 14.67
N SER A 437 -26.20 -7.97 14.34
CA SER A 437 -27.28 -8.91 14.03
C SER A 437 -28.17 -9.16 15.25
N GLN A 438 -27.59 -9.25 16.45
CA GLN A 438 -28.31 -9.38 17.72
C GLN A 438 -29.04 -8.08 18.08
N ALA A 439 -28.46 -6.92 17.80
CA ALA A 439 -29.07 -5.61 18.04
C ALA A 439 -30.45 -5.48 17.35
N ARG A 440 -30.67 -6.17 16.22
CA ARG A 440 -31.95 -6.17 15.49
C ARG A 440 -33.12 -6.77 16.26
N GLN A 441 -32.86 -7.50 17.34
CA GLN A 441 -33.88 -8.10 18.21
C GLN A 441 -34.08 -7.30 19.50
N MET A 442 -33.32 -6.23 19.69
CA MET A 442 -33.38 -5.38 20.88
C MET A 442 -34.46 -4.30 20.71
N LYS A 443 -34.65 -3.53 21.77
CA LYS A 443 -35.44 -2.30 21.71
C LYS A 443 -34.81 -1.33 20.68
N PRO A 444 -35.60 -0.58 19.89
CA PRO A 444 -35.06 0.29 18.84
C PRO A 444 -33.99 1.29 19.32
N GLU A 445 -34.18 1.89 20.50
CA GLU A 445 -33.19 2.82 21.08
C GLU A 445 -31.88 2.12 21.48
N ASP A 446 -31.97 0.92 22.06
CA ASP A 446 -30.80 0.14 22.46
C ASP A 446 -30.05 -0.37 21.22
N ALA A 447 -30.80 -0.75 20.17
CA ALA A 447 -30.24 -1.15 18.89
C ALA A 447 -29.49 0.00 18.21
N ASP A 448 -30.05 1.21 18.21
CA ASP A 448 -29.39 2.41 17.67
C ASP A 448 -28.09 2.72 18.42
N HIS A 449 -28.10 2.61 19.74
CA HIS A 449 -26.93 2.81 20.58
C HIS A 449 -25.84 1.74 20.34
N VAL A 450 -26.23 0.46 20.28
CA VAL A 450 -25.30 -0.65 20.00
C VAL A 450 -24.69 -0.52 18.61
N VAL A 451 -25.49 -0.22 17.58
CA VAL A 451 -24.99 -0.02 16.22
C VAL A 451 -24.05 1.19 16.16
N GLY A 452 -24.38 2.29 16.83
CA GLY A 452 -23.49 3.45 16.95
C GLY A 452 -22.14 3.09 17.58
N THR A 453 -22.18 2.38 18.71
CA THR A 453 -20.97 1.91 19.41
C THR A 453 -20.11 1.00 18.53
N VAL A 454 -20.73 0.12 17.74
CA VAL A 454 -20.01 -0.75 16.79
C VAL A 454 -19.39 0.08 15.66
N VAL A 455 -20.12 1.07 15.12
CA VAL A 455 -19.58 1.97 14.08
C VAL A 455 -18.37 2.73 14.61
N ASP A 456 -18.47 3.34 15.79
CA ASP A 456 -17.37 4.10 16.41
C ASP A 456 -16.15 3.19 16.63
N ARG A 457 -16.36 1.97 17.13
CA ARG A 457 -15.30 0.99 17.33
C ARG A 457 -14.64 0.56 16.02
N LEU A 458 -15.42 0.30 14.96
CA LEU A 458 -14.90 -0.06 13.64
C LEU A 458 -14.08 1.08 13.02
N GLN A 459 -14.54 2.32 13.19
CA GLN A 459 -13.84 3.51 12.70
C GLN A 459 -12.53 3.75 13.45
N ALA A 460 -12.55 3.65 14.79
CA ALA A 460 -11.35 3.76 15.60
C ALA A 460 -10.33 2.68 15.23
N GLN A 461 -10.79 1.43 15.10
CA GLN A 461 -9.94 0.32 14.68
C GLN A 461 -9.37 0.54 13.28
N ALA A 462 -10.17 0.99 12.32
CA ALA A 462 -9.72 1.29 10.97
C ALA A 462 -8.66 2.41 10.93
N ALA A 463 -8.82 3.45 11.77
CA ALA A 463 -7.83 4.50 11.91
C ALA A 463 -6.50 3.96 12.48
N GLU A 464 -6.56 3.09 13.48
CA GLU A 464 -5.36 2.44 14.04
C GLU A 464 -4.69 1.48 13.07
N MET A 465 -5.46 0.70 12.30
CA MET A 465 -4.94 -0.17 11.24
C MET A 465 -4.21 0.63 10.17
N GLN A 466 -4.80 1.75 9.72
CA GLN A 466 -4.16 2.65 8.77
C GLN A 466 -2.87 3.25 9.35
N ALA A 467 -2.93 3.79 10.57
CA ALA A 467 -1.76 4.37 11.21
C ALA A 467 -0.61 3.34 11.40
N CYS A 468 -0.96 2.07 11.67
CA CYS A 468 0.01 0.99 11.75
C CYS A 468 0.62 0.66 10.37
N LEU A 469 -0.18 0.63 9.30
CA LEU A 469 0.31 0.44 7.94
C LEU A 469 1.23 1.58 7.51
N ASP A 470 0.80 2.84 7.69
CA ASP A 470 1.60 4.02 7.36
C ASP A 470 2.94 4.02 8.12
N ALA A 471 2.91 3.61 9.39
CA ALA A 471 4.10 3.47 10.22
C ALA A 471 5.02 2.31 9.81
N LEU A 472 4.51 1.28 9.13
CA LEU A 472 5.26 0.13 8.60
C LEU A 472 5.70 0.33 7.14
N GLU A 473 5.08 1.27 6.43
CA GLU A 473 5.53 1.79 5.15
C GLU A 473 6.74 2.71 5.30
N GLU A 474 7.04 3.21 6.52
CA GLU A 474 8.27 3.97 6.78
C GLU A 474 9.51 3.14 6.39
N PRO A 475 10.24 3.54 5.32
CA PRO A 475 11.29 2.71 4.73
C PRO A 475 12.42 2.37 5.72
N ARG A 476 12.71 3.28 6.66
CA ARG A 476 13.78 3.10 7.66
C ARG A 476 13.49 1.97 8.65
N ARG A 477 12.21 1.65 8.90
CA ARG A 477 11.79 0.61 9.84
C ARG A 477 11.82 -0.78 9.21
N ARG A 478 11.51 -0.89 7.91
CA ARG A 478 11.66 -2.15 7.16
C ARG A 478 13.13 -2.60 7.09
N GLY A 479 14.07 -1.65 7.09
CA GLY A 479 15.52 -1.93 7.13
C GLY A 479 16.04 -2.60 8.40
N LEU A 480 15.26 -2.60 9.48
CA LEU A 480 15.61 -3.26 10.75
C LEU A 480 15.14 -4.74 10.80
N LEU A 481 14.35 -5.17 9.83
CA LEU A 481 13.79 -6.53 9.75
C LEU A 481 14.75 -7.47 9.00
N THR A 482 14.84 -8.71 9.46
CA THR A 482 15.49 -9.79 8.69
C THR A 482 14.67 -10.15 7.45
N PRO A 483 15.25 -10.78 6.40
CA PRO A 483 14.51 -11.16 5.20
C PRO A 483 13.26 -12.01 5.46
N ALA A 484 13.32 -12.93 6.43
CA ALA A 484 12.16 -13.73 6.84
C ALA A 484 11.07 -12.86 7.49
N GLN A 485 11.46 -11.91 8.35
CA GLN A 485 10.54 -10.96 8.97
C GLN A 485 9.96 -9.96 7.97
N VAL A 486 10.70 -9.58 6.93
CA VAL A 486 10.15 -8.74 5.85
C VAL A 486 9.00 -9.45 5.16
N ARG A 487 9.18 -10.73 4.80
CA ARG A 487 8.11 -11.53 4.20
C ARG A 487 6.92 -11.70 5.14
N GLU A 488 7.17 -12.03 6.40
CA GLU A 488 6.12 -12.15 7.42
C GLU A 488 5.35 -10.84 7.63
N VAL A 489 6.05 -9.71 7.74
CA VAL A 489 5.44 -8.38 7.90
C VAL A 489 4.67 -7.99 6.65
N HIS A 490 5.16 -8.33 5.46
CA HIS A 490 4.45 -8.11 4.21
C HIS A 490 3.14 -8.90 4.16
N ASP A 491 3.19 -10.22 4.41
CA ASP A 491 1.99 -11.08 4.42
C ASP A 491 0.95 -10.58 5.43
N LYS A 492 1.41 -10.17 6.63
CA LYS A 492 0.56 -9.57 7.66
C LYS A 492 0.00 -8.22 7.25
N SER A 493 0.77 -7.38 6.56
CA SER A 493 0.33 -6.07 6.07
C SER A 493 -0.74 -6.22 4.99
N VAL A 494 -0.57 -7.14 4.05
CA VAL A 494 -1.59 -7.46 3.03
C VAL A 494 -2.89 -7.90 3.69
N ARG A 495 -2.83 -8.82 4.65
CA ARG A 495 -4.02 -9.24 5.43
C ARG A 495 -4.66 -8.08 6.18
N LEU A 496 -3.85 -7.20 6.78
CA LEU A 496 -4.34 -6.02 7.49
C LEU A 496 -5.04 -5.02 6.56
N THR A 497 -4.52 -4.82 5.34
CA THR A 497 -5.15 -3.97 4.30
C THR A 497 -6.52 -4.49 3.88
N VAL A 498 -6.67 -5.81 3.75
CA VAL A 498 -7.98 -6.43 3.48
C VAL A 498 -8.93 -6.18 4.65
N MET A 499 -8.51 -6.47 5.89
CA MET A 499 -9.33 -6.24 7.09
C MET A 499 -9.71 -4.76 7.27
N LEU A 500 -8.80 -3.83 6.95
CA LEU A 500 -9.06 -2.39 6.96
C LEU A 500 -10.17 -2.00 5.99
N SER A 501 -10.11 -2.54 4.77
CA SER A 501 -11.12 -2.30 3.74
C SER A 501 -12.49 -2.85 4.16
N GLU A 502 -12.51 -4.05 4.74
CA GLU A 502 -13.74 -4.66 5.29
C GLU A 502 -14.31 -3.86 6.47
N ALA A 503 -13.47 -3.42 7.41
CA ALA A 503 -13.88 -2.63 8.56
C ALA A 503 -14.46 -1.27 8.13
N ARG A 504 -13.81 -0.57 7.19
CA ARG A 504 -14.32 0.68 6.59
C ARG A 504 -15.63 0.46 5.85
N GLY A 505 -15.71 -0.59 5.03
CA GLY A 505 -16.91 -0.94 4.28
C GLY A 505 -18.09 -1.24 5.21
N LEU A 506 -17.86 -2.02 6.26
CA LEU A 506 -18.88 -2.34 7.27
C LEU A 506 -19.30 -1.10 8.04
N ALA A 507 -18.37 -0.29 8.54
CA ALA A 507 -18.69 0.94 9.27
C ALA A 507 -19.53 1.90 8.42
N LYS A 508 -19.16 2.09 7.14
CA LYS A 508 -19.91 2.92 6.19
C LYS A 508 -21.32 2.37 5.98
N ALA A 509 -21.44 1.08 5.66
CA ALA A 509 -22.74 0.45 5.42
C ALA A 509 -23.67 0.50 6.65
N LEU A 510 -23.10 0.36 7.86
CA LEU A 510 -23.84 0.48 9.12
C LEU A 510 -24.26 1.92 9.41
N ASN A 511 -23.38 2.89 9.15
CA ASN A 511 -23.69 4.30 9.37
C ASN A 511 -24.77 4.80 8.39
N GLU A 512 -24.65 4.46 7.10
CA GLU A 512 -25.67 4.75 6.09
C GLU A 512 -26.98 3.99 6.35
N GLY A 513 -26.88 2.76 6.88
CA GLY A 513 -28.02 1.91 7.19
C GLY A 513 -28.63 2.12 8.58
N LYS A 514 -28.07 3.00 9.43
CA LYS A 514 -28.41 3.09 10.86
C LYS A 514 -29.89 3.37 11.09
N VAL A 515 -30.41 4.37 10.38
CA VAL A 515 -31.83 4.74 10.42
C VAL A 515 -32.71 3.59 9.94
N THR A 516 -32.30 2.88 8.88
CA THR A 516 -33.04 1.73 8.37
C THR A 516 -33.04 0.55 9.36
N VAL A 517 -31.94 0.30 10.06
CA VAL A 517 -31.87 -0.74 11.10
C VAL A 517 -32.81 -0.39 12.25
N ALA A 518 -32.84 0.87 12.70
CA ALA A 518 -33.76 1.32 13.75
C ALA A 518 -35.23 1.16 13.31
N ILE A 519 -35.55 1.50 12.06
CA ILE A 519 -36.88 1.29 11.46
C ILE A 519 -37.24 -0.20 11.46
N ASP A 520 -36.34 -1.07 10.98
CA ASP A 520 -36.58 -2.51 10.93
C ASP A 520 -36.79 -3.09 12.34
N CYS A 521 -36.07 -2.60 13.36
CA CYS A 521 -36.33 -2.95 14.75
C CYS A 521 -37.73 -2.51 15.20
N MET A 522 -38.16 -1.29 14.87
CA MET A 522 -39.51 -0.83 15.21
C MET A 522 -40.62 -1.69 14.58
N LYS A 523 -40.39 -2.25 13.37
CA LYS A 523 -41.34 -3.13 12.68
C LYS A 523 -41.47 -4.50 13.35
N THR A 524 -40.40 -5.02 13.95
CA THR A 524 -40.34 -6.37 14.53
C THR A 524 -40.42 -6.41 16.05
N TYR A 525 -40.37 -5.24 16.71
CA TYR A 525 -40.33 -5.17 18.16
C TYR A 525 -41.61 -5.71 18.80
N ALA A 526 -41.44 -6.59 19.80
CA ALA A 526 -42.55 -7.26 20.48
C ALA A 526 -43.48 -6.32 21.27
N PHE A 527 -43.02 -5.10 21.55
CA PHE A 527 -43.74 -4.12 22.37
C PHE A 527 -44.03 -2.83 21.57
N PRO A 528 -44.98 -2.85 20.63
CA PRO A 528 -45.29 -1.70 19.80
C PRO A 528 -45.84 -0.53 20.62
N SER A 529 -45.50 0.70 20.26
CA SER A 529 -45.90 1.92 20.98
C SER A 529 -46.35 3.01 20.00
N GLN A 530 -47.09 4.01 20.48
CA GLN A 530 -47.49 5.15 19.64
C GLN A 530 -46.27 5.82 18.99
N LYS A 531 -45.21 6.07 19.76
CA LYS A 531 -43.95 6.68 19.30
C LYS A 531 -43.38 5.94 18.08
N TYR A 532 -43.35 4.61 18.12
CA TYR A 532 -42.80 3.80 17.01
C TYR A 532 -43.73 3.81 15.81
N LEU A 533 -45.05 3.73 16.02
CA LEU A 533 -46.01 3.78 14.91
C LEU A 533 -46.03 5.14 14.21
N GLU A 534 -45.83 6.23 14.95
CA GLU A 534 -45.68 7.58 14.39
C GLU A 534 -44.44 7.67 13.49
N HIS A 535 -43.29 7.23 13.98
CA HIS A 535 -42.05 7.16 13.17
C HIS A 535 -42.21 6.29 11.93
N LEU A 536 -42.79 5.10 12.06
CA LEU A 536 -43.01 4.20 10.92
C LEU A 536 -43.98 4.83 9.90
N ARG A 537 -44.99 5.58 10.35
CA ARG A 537 -45.91 6.29 9.46
C ARG A 537 -45.23 7.44 8.74
N GLU A 538 -44.45 8.26 9.44
CA GLU A 538 -43.68 9.38 8.87
C GLU A 538 -42.66 8.88 7.83
N ALA A 539 -41.99 7.78 8.12
CA ALA A 539 -41.08 7.09 7.20
C ALA A 539 -41.80 6.37 6.04
N LYS A 540 -43.14 6.37 6.01
CA LYS A 540 -43.97 5.62 5.03
C LYS A 540 -43.68 4.12 5.00
N GLU A 541 -43.38 3.55 6.17
CA GLU A 541 -43.03 2.14 6.40
C GLU A 541 -44.22 1.29 6.88
N LEU A 542 -45.40 1.89 7.00
CA LEU A 542 -46.69 1.22 7.19
C LEU A 542 -47.49 1.24 5.90
N THR A 543 -48.17 0.13 5.58
CA THR A 543 -49.24 0.14 4.57
C THR A 543 -50.46 0.92 5.09
N PRO A 544 -51.39 1.32 4.20
CA PRO A 544 -52.68 1.84 4.65
C PRO A 544 -53.32 0.90 5.67
N ALA A 545 -53.89 1.46 6.74
CA ALA A 545 -54.54 0.70 7.79
C ALA A 545 -55.82 0.03 7.26
N ASP A 546 -56.09 -1.19 7.71
CA ASP A 546 -57.34 -1.87 7.37
C ASP A 546 -58.55 -1.13 7.96
N ARG A 547 -59.74 -1.38 7.39
CA ARG A 547 -60.97 -0.83 7.96
C ARG A 547 -61.20 -1.39 9.37
N PRO A 548 -61.66 -0.56 10.33
CA PRO A 548 -61.98 -1.02 11.68
C PRO A 548 -63.08 -2.09 11.64
N ARG A 549 -62.86 -3.17 12.40
CA ARG A 549 -63.81 -4.29 12.51
C ARG A 549 -64.26 -4.46 13.95
N ALA A 550 -65.57 -4.47 14.18
CA ALA A 550 -66.13 -4.78 15.50
C ALA A 550 -65.95 -6.27 15.85
N LEU A 551 -65.44 -6.58 17.05
CA LEU A 551 -65.15 -7.97 17.45
C LEU A 551 -66.39 -8.75 17.93
N LYS A 552 -67.50 -8.07 18.25
CA LYS A 552 -68.75 -8.69 18.74
C LYS A 552 -69.98 -8.28 17.90
N GLY A 553 -69.78 -7.99 16.61
CA GLY A 553 -70.82 -7.46 15.73
C GLY A 553 -71.04 -5.95 15.89
N GLU A 554 -71.78 -5.36 14.95
CA GLU A 554 -72.13 -3.94 14.98
C GLU A 554 -73.60 -3.71 15.39
N PRO A 555 -73.90 -2.65 16.16
CA PRO A 555 -72.98 -1.70 16.78
C PRO A 555 -72.14 -2.33 17.90
N GLY A 556 -70.85 -1.99 17.96
CA GLY A 556 -69.87 -2.60 18.86
C GLY A 556 -69.17 -1.59 19.76
N ALA A 557 -68.61 -2.06 20.89
CA ALA A 557 -67.80 -1.24 21.81
C ALA A 557 -66.30 -1.55 21.77
N LEU A 558 -65.90 -2.54 20.96
CA LEU A 558 -64.52 -2.98 20.78
C LEU A 558 -64.23 -3.25 19.31
N PHE A 559 -63.27 -2.54 18.76
CA PHE A 559 -62.84 -2.61 17.37
C PHE A 559 -61.37 -2.99 17.27
N GLU A 560 -61.04 -3.68 16.19
CA GLU A 560 -59.68 -4.07 15.83
C GLU A 560 -59.33 -3.49 14.45
N ILE A 561 -58.11 -2.98 14.31
CA ILE A 561 -57.52 -2.50 13.05
C ILE A 561 -56.17 -3.20 12.88
N ARG A 562 -55.94 -3.77 11.69
CA ARG A 562 -54.65 -4.33 11.31
C ARG A 562 -53.75 -3.22 10.79
N LEU A 563 -52.52 -3.18 11.29
CA LEU A 563 -51.43 -2.39 10.74
C LEU A 563 -50.35 -3.33 10.21
N GLN A 564 -50.07 -3.27 8.91
CA GLN A 564 -49.04 -4.08 8.27
C GLN A 564 -47.80 -3.22 7.98
N PRO A 565 -46.66 -3.51 8.61
CA PRO A 565 -45.39 -2.93 8.17
C PRO A 565 -45.02 -3.41 6.76
N LYS A 566 -44.32 -2.55 6.02
CA LYS A 566 -43.65 -2.94 4.77
C LYS A 566 -42.54 -3.96 5.04
N ALA A 567 -42.12 -4.64 3.97
CA ALA A 567 -41.01 -5.59 4.01
C ALA A 567 -39.77 -5.00 4.70
N LEU A 568 -39.04 -5.84 5.42
CA LEU A 568 -37.71 -5.54 5.92
C LEU A 568 -36.73 -5.42 4.75
N ARG A 569 -35.53 -4.91 5.00
CA ARG A 569 -34.48 -4.83 3.96
C ARG A 569 -34.14 -6.16 3.29
N ASN A 570 -34.26 -7.27 4.01
CA ASN A 570 -34.00 -8.60 3.46
C ASN A 570 -35.21 -9.19 2.68
N GLY A 571 -36.26 -8.39 2.45
CA GLY A 571 -37.48 -8.80 1.77
C GLY A 571 -38.46 -9.57 2.64
N ALA A 572 -38.10 -9.92 3.88
CA ALA A 572 -39.00 -10.63 4.79
C ALA A 572 -40.15 -9.70 5.21
N MET A 573 -41.37 -10.24 5.25
CA MET A 573 -42.55 -9.51 5.70
C MET A 573 -42.68 -9.58 7.23
N PRO A 574 -42.70 -8.45 7.95
CA PRO A 574 -42.94 -8.43 9.39
C PRO A 574 -44.36 -8.88 9.74
N ASN A 575 -44.51 -9.42 10.96
CA ASN A 575 -45.82 -9.71 11.52
C ASN A 575 -46.64 -8.41 11.68
N PRO A 576 -47.98 -8.44 11.45
CA PRO A 576 -48.82 -7.27 11.63
C PRO A 576 -48.95 -6.86 13.10
N MET A 577 -49.25 -5.59 13.33
CA MET A 577 -49.63 -5.05 14.64
C MET A 577 -51.14 -4.82 14.68
N TRP A 578 -51.73 -4.94 15.87
CA TRP A 578 -53.18 -4.89 16.06
C TRP A 578 -53.58 -3.76 16.99
N VAL A 579 -54.22 -2.74 16.43
CA VAL A 579 -54.78 -1.61 17.17
C VAL A 579 -56.17 -1.98 17.67
N HIS A 580 -56.39 -1.80 18.97
CA HIS A 580 -57.64 -2.07 19.66
C HIS A 580 -58.23 -0.76 20.17
N ILE A 581 -59.47 -0.50 19.80
CA ILE A 581 -60.22 0.71 20.18
C ILE A 581 -61.42 0.29 21.03
N HIS A 582 -61.48 0.80 22.25
CA HIS A 582 -62.61 0.63 23.16
C HIS A 582 -63.39 1.94 23.25
N THR A 583 -64.71 1.87 23.09
CA THR A 583 -65.62 3.02 23.26
C THR A 583 -66.47 2.83 24.52
N LYS A 584 -66.90 3.93 25.14
CA LYS A 584 -67.77 3.89 26.34
C LYS A 584 -69.18 3.39 26.05
N ARG A 585 -69.62 3.48 24.79
CA ARG A 585 -70.93 3.02 24.29
C ARG A 585 -70.77 2.29 22.94
N PRO A 586 -71.69 1.37 22.58
CA PRO A 586 -71.70 0.76 21.27
C PRO A 586 -71.87 1.79 20.14
N VAL A 587 -71.08 1.68 19.08
CA VAL A 587 -71.09 2.55 17.88
C VAL A 587 -70.88 1.72 16.60
N HIS A 588 -71.08 2.31 15.44
CA HIS A 588 -70.67 1.70 14.16
C HIS A 588 -69.21 2.05 13.83
N ALA A 589 -68.49 1.16 13.15
CA ALA A 589 -67.07 1.38 12.81
C ALA A 589 -66.84 2.66 12.00
N GLY A 590 -67.78 3.01 11.11
CA GLY A 590 -67.73 4.26 10.33
C GLY A 590 -67.82 5.54 11.17
N GLN A 591 -68.29 5.47 12.41
CA GLN A 591 -68.42 6.62 13.31
C GLN A 591 -67.12 6.90 14.08
N LEU A 592 -66.18 5.96 14.15
CA LEU A 592 -64.99 6.07 14.99
C LEU A 592 -64.12 7.29 14.67
N ALA A 593 -64.04 7.70 13.40
CA ALA A 593 -63.23 8.85 12.98
C ALA A 593 -63.79 10.21 13.43
N THR A 594 -65.09 10.29 13.74
CA THR A 594 -65.80 11.54 14.09
C THR A 594 -66.18 11.64 15.56
N LEU A 595 -65.86 10.63 16.37
CA LEU A 595 -66.12 10.66 17.82
C LEU A 595 -65.19 11.65 18.55
N ASP A 596 -65.75 12.28 19.59
CA ASP A 596 -64.98 13.02 20.59
C ASP A 596 -64.01 12.10 21.34
N ASP A 597 -62.84 12.61 21.70
CA ASP A 597 -61.82 11.84 22.44
C ASP A 597 -62.36 11.30 23.77
N ALA A 598 -63.28 12.03 24.40
CA ALA A 598 -63.95 11.61 25.64
C ALA A 598 -64.86 10.37 25.49
N ALA A 599 -65.25 10.01 24.26
CA ALA A 599 -66.07 8.84 23.97
C ALA A 599 -65.25 7.53 23.95
N PHE A 600 -63.92 7.64 23.88
CA PHE A 600 -63.01 6.50 23.94
C PHE A 600 -62.76 6.09 25.39
N ALA A 601 -62.86 4.80 25.68
CA ALA A 601 -62.54 4.23 26.97
C ALA A 601 -61.05 3.85 27.07
N ALA A 602 -60.49 3.31 25.99
CA ALA A 602 -59.07 2.97 25.87
C ALA A 602 -58.69 2.72 24.41
N CYS A 603 -57.47 3.10 24.02
CA CYS A 603 -56.87 2.71 22.76
C CYS A 603 -55.49 2.12 23.02
N HIS A 604 -55.18 0.98 22.41
CA HIS A 604 -53.86 0.35 22.55
C HIS A 604 -53.47 -0.50 21.35
N VAL A 605 -52.17 -0.77 21.20
CA VAL A 605 -51.62 -1.67 20.19
C VAL A 605 -51.00 -2.91 20.83
N LYS A 606 -51.11 -4.04 20.13
CA LYS A 606 -50.46 -5.31 20.47
C LYS A 606 -49.68 -5.84 19.27
N SER A 607 -48.66 -6.66 19.54
CA SER A 607 -48.02 -7.46 18.49
C SER A 607 -48.97 -8.57 17.99
N ASN A 608 -48.61 -9.22 16.88
CA ASN A 608 -49.38 -10.35 16.37
C ASN A 608 -49.45 -11.52 17.35
N GLU A 609 -48.33 -11.80 18.04
CA GLU A 609 -48.23 -12.90 19.02
C GLU A 609 -49.16 -12.68 20.22
N GLN A 610 -49.41 -11.42 20.58
CA GLN A 610 -50.27 -11.05 21.70
C GLN A 610 -51.74 -10.83 21.31
N ARG A 611 -52.08 -10.98 20.02
CA ARG A 611 -53.44 -10.82 19.51
C ARG A 611 -54.38 -11.85 20.16
N GLY A 612 -55.57 -11.43 20.54
CA GLY A 612 -56.57 -12.32 21.17
C GLY A 612 -56.29 -12.67 22.64
N HIS A 613 -55.08 -12.39 23.16
CA HIS A 613 -54.80 -12.54 24.58
C HIS A 613 -55.49 -11.40 25.37
N ASN A 614 -56.32 -11.77 26.32
CA ASN A 614 -57.09 -10.86 27.19
C ASN A 614 -56.77 -11.14 28.67
N ARG A 615 -57.43 -10.44 29.60
CA ARG A 615 -57.20 -10.62 31.04
C ARG A 615 -57.47 -12.06 31.50
N GLN A 616 -58.55 -12.69 31.01
CA GLN A 616 -58.90 -14.08 31.32
C GLN A 616 -57.81 -15.06 30.87
N TRP A 617 -57.18 -14.81 29.73
CA TRP A 617 -56.05 -15.61 29.27
C TRP A 617 -54.82 -15.47 30.18
N GLN A 618 -54.55 -14.27 30.70
CA GLN A 618 -53.46 -14.06 31.69
C GLN A 618 -53.76 -14.77 33.00
N ASP A 619 -54.99 -14.66 33.50
CA ASP A 619 -55.44 -15.27 34.75
C ASP A 619 -55.37 -16.81 34.64
N ALA A 620 -55.74 -17.39 33.48
CA ALA A 620 -55.61 -18.82 33.20
C ALA A 620 -54.14 -19.30 33.14
N ARG A 621 -53.22 -18.50 32.61
CA ARG A 621 -51.78 -18.82 32.61
C ARG A 621 -51.16 -18.73 34.00
N ALA A 622 -51.54 -17.73 34.79
CA ALA A 622 -51.12 -17.59 36.17
C ALA A 622 -51.60 -18.79 37.02
N ALA A 623 -52.82 -19.28 36.77
CA ALA A 623 -53.37 -20.46 37.46
C ALA A 623 -52.61 -21.78 37.19
N ILE A 624 -51.80 -21.87 36.12
CA ILE A 624 -51.01 -23.05 35.75
C ILE A 624 -49.52 -22.88 36.18
N GLY A 625 -49.22 -21.91 37.04
CA GLY A 625 -47.88 -21.69 37.62
C GLY A 625 -46.93 -20.88 36.74
N HIS A 626 -47.41 -20.25 35.66
CA HIS A 626 -46.63 -19.27 34.91
C HIS A 626 -46.76 -17.88 35.55
N GLU A 627 -46.04 -17.65 36.63
CA GLU A 627 -45.97 -16.33 37.27
C GLU A 627 -45.25 -15.34 36.33
N ASN A 628 -45.85 -14.15 36.11
CA ASN A 628 -45.36 -13.03 35.30
C ASN A 628 -45.67 -12.99 33.78
N VAL A 629 -46.72 -13.66 33.29
CA VAL A 629 -47.16 -13.49 31.88
C VAL A 629 -47.92 -12.16 31.69
N VAL A 630 -47.19 -11.07 31.47
CA VAL A 630 -47.77 -9.73 31.22
C VAL A 630 -47.99 -9.51 29.71
N ILE A 631 -49.24 -9.25 29.32
CA ILE A 631 -49.58 -8.77 27.97
C ILE A 631 -49.23 -7.30 27.88
N HIS A 632 -48.34 -6.96 26.96
CA HIS A 632 -48.06 -5.57 26.65
C HIS A 632 -49.24 -4.93 25.90
N ARG A 633 -49.61 -3.72 26.32
CA ARG A 633 -50.67 -2.92 25.69
C ARG A 633 -50.12 -1.52 25.47
N GLY A 634 -49.50 -1.28 24.31
CA GLY A 634 -48.92 0.01 24.00
C GLY A 634 -50.02 1.06 23.94
N LYS A 635 -50.05 2.00 24.89
CA LYS A 635 -51.11 3.01 24.97
C LYS A 635 -51.10 3.90 23.73
N LEU A 636 -52.27 4.10 23.13
CA LEU A 636 -52.48 5.01 22.01
C LEU A 636 -53.44 6.12 22.44
N THR A 637 -53.26 7.30 21.87
CA THR A 637 -54.21 8.41 22.00
C THR A 637 -55.40 8.20 21.05
N PRO A 638 -56.63 8.63 21.44
CA PRO A 638 -57.77 8.66 20.53
C PRO A 638 -57.47 9.43 19.24
N ALA A 639 -56.78 10.57 19.34
CA ALA A 639 -56.32 11.36 18.19
C ALA A 639 -55.47 10.54 17.20
N PHE A 640 -54.47 9.78 17.69
CA PHE A 640 -53.68 8.90 16.85
C PHE A 640 -54.55 7.84 16.15
N CYS A 641 -55.44 7.16 16.88
CA CYS A 641 -56.36 6.18 16.30
C CYS A 641 -57.26 6.77 15.21
N LYS A 642 -57.83 7.97 15.43
CA LYS A 642 -58.63 8.66 14.43
C LYS A 642 -57.83 8.98 13.17
N SER A 643 -56.58 9.42 13.33
CA SER A 643 -55.70 9.72 12.18
C SER A 643 -55.42 8.50 11.28
N LEU A 644 -55.39 7.27 11.84
CA LEU A 644 -55.26 6.05 11.05
C LEU A 644 -56.49 5.80 10.17
N LEU A 645 -57.67 6.20 10.64
CA LEU A 645 -58.95 6.02 9.93
C LEU A 645 -59.13 7.05 8.82
N THR A 646 -58.63 8.27 9.01
CA THR A 646 -58.75 9.36 8.03
C THR A 646 -57.77 9.20 6.86
N ALA A 647 -56.57 8.65 7.10
CA ALA A 647 -55.57 8.41 6.06
C ALA A 647 -56.00 7.40 4.98
N GLY A 648 -56.97 6.53 5.27
CA GLY A 648 -57.56 5.58 4.31
C GLY A 648 -58.63 6.20 3.38
N LEU A 649 -59.05 7.45 3.60
CA LEU A 649 -60.13 8.09 2.83
C LEU A 649 -59.63 8.91 1.62
N SER A 650 -58.33 9.18 1.51
CA SER A 650 -57.75 10.04 0.45
C SER A 650 -57.20 9.27 -0.77
N GLY A 651 -57.45 7.97 -0.91
CA GLY A 651 -56.72 7.09 -1.83
C GLY A 651 -57.52 6.21 -2.82
N HIS A 652 -58.83 6.40 -3.02
CA HIS A 652 -59.54 5.67 -4.09
C HIS A 652 -60.59 6.49 -4.84
N PRO A 653 -60.60 6.47 -6.20
CA PRO A 653 -61.75 6.86 -6.98
C PRO A 653 -62.89 5.89 -6.70
N ARG A 654 -64.11 6.43 -6.55
CA ARG A 654 -65.34 5.64 -6.42
C ARG A 654 -65.50 4.70 -7.62
N HIS A 655 -65.62 3.40 -7.36
CA HIS A 655 -66.43 2.52 -8.20
C HIS A 655 -67.34 1.63 -7.32
N PRO A 656 -68.54 1.27 -7.81
CA PRO A 656 -69.64 0.80 -6.98
C PRO A 656 -69.61 -0.72 -6.76
N LEU A 657 -70.45 -1.14 -5.81
CA LEU A 657 -70.81 -2.51 -5.43
C LEU A 657 -70.71 -3.55 -6.55
N ALA A 658 -70.10 -4.68 -6.22
CA ALA A 658 -70.49 -5.99 -6.75
C ALA A 658 -70.58 -6.98 -5.58
N GLU A 659 -71.80 -7.26 -5.17
CA GLU A 659 -72.17 -8.48 -4.45
C GLU A 659 -72.04 -9.65 -5.43
N ALA A 660 -71.20 -10.65 -5.12
CA ALA A 660 -71.41 -12.07 -5.41
C ALA A 660 -70.11 -12.83 -5.12
N GLU A 661 -70.11 -13.65 -4.06
CA GLU A 661 -69.63 -15.05 -4.08
C GLU A 661 -69.62 -15.61 -2.64
N HIS A 662 -70.82 -15.88 -2.14
CA HIS A 662 -71.07 -16.88 -1.11
C HIS A 662 -72.08 -17.88 -1.67
N ARG A 663 -71.59 -18.93 -2.34
CA ARG A 663 -72.27 -20.23 -2.40
C ARG A 663 -71.25 -21.35 -2.39
N SER A 664 -71.64 -22.41 -1.68
CA SER A 664 -71.03 -23.73 -1.58
C SER A 664 -69.82 -23.88 -0.65
N THR A 665 -70.10 -24.21 0.60
CA THR A 665 -69.71 -25.52 1.14
C THR A 665 -70.40 -25.80 2.47
N GLN A 666 -71.45 -26.63 2.44
CA GLN A 666 -71.82 -27.43 3.61
C GLN A 666 -72.36 -28.79 3.14
N ALA A 667 -71.86 -29.83 3.81
CA ALA A 667 -72.30 -31.23 3.86
C ALA A 667 -72.00 -32.16 2.65
N ALA A 668 -71.01 -33.04 2.81
CA ALA A 668 -71.25 -34.46 3.16
C ALA A 668 -69.95 -35.31 3.07
N ARG A 669 -69.66 -36.11 4.10
CA ARG A 669 -68.93 -37.40 4.02
C ARG A 669 -70.00 -38.52 4.07
N PRO A 670 -69.70 -39.82 3.85
CA PRO A 670 -68.49 -40.51 3.33
C PRO A 670 -68.81 -41.55 2.20
N GLY A 671 -67.79 -42.19 1.63
CA GLY A 671 -67.97 -43.40 0.80
C GLY A 671 -66.76 -43.78 -0.06
N ASP A 672 -65.90 -44.63 0.51
CA ASP A 672 -65.29 -45.83 -0.10
C ASP A 672 -64.59 -45.84 -1.47
N VAL A 673 -63.35 -46.36 -1.41
CA VAL A 673 -62.77 -47.44 -2.23
C VAL A 673 -61.95 -47.09 -3.49
N VAL A 674 -60.63 -47.35 -3.33
CA VAL A 674 -59.66 -47.97 -4.27
C VAL A 674 -59.05 -47.14 -5.40
N GLY A 675 -57.71 -47.22 -5.50
CA GLY A 675 -57.03 -47.22 -6.80
C GLY A 675 -55.71 -46.45 -6.90
N THR A 676 -54.62 -47.05 -6.39
CA THR A 676 -53.29 -47.17 -7.02
C THR A 676 -52.74 -46.10 -7.99
N SER A 677 -51.53 -45.64 -7.66
CA SER A 677 -50.34 -45.50 -8.52
C SER A 677 -50.38 -44.56 -9.74
N GLN A 678 -49.66 -43.43 -9.66
CA GLN A 678 -48.27 -43.25 -10.13
C GLN A 678 -47.73 -41.89 -9.68
#